data_AF-E1X483-F1
#
_entry.id   AF-E1X483-F1
#
_cell.length_a   1.000
_cell.length_b   1.000
_cell.length_c   1.000
_cell.angle_alpha   90.00
_cell.angle_beta   90.00
_cell.angle_gamma   90.00
#
_symmetry.space_group_name_H-M   'P 1'
#
loop_
_entity.id
_entity.type
_entity.pdbx_description
1 polymer ?
#
loop_
_entity_poly.entity_id
_entity_poly.type
_entity_poly.pdbx_seq_one_letter_code
_entity_poly.pdbx_strand_id
1 'polypeptide(L)'
;MDYNIWRTVITKYYLVHRSNKVLKYCDIFEIVEFVEAEELNGQSYIFDLRVREWILVKDIKVLQDTNYQFKEAAKRDKPSFTPPHKLPAGEFTNQRDCDYEYLLAHMKKSAVAESSSFVEEESVSNILEVTLESERVQRAQLEKDLSGLRYVNQDFEEIINSLRIENKSLNQELITIEKQHVDTLANMDAILENHKKENLALVSEQSNEIKRLQAFERENFQIIEKNKSLAYALKVEKEQREELKSLLQRRDEHSHRETHSEQLLSKAMDYFLHGPSGGEKELLEKKIALLTKELKEQENFYNLKLQKLKRSHSEDIAEKENVHSKDLGDIDSISRQRDDFEYKYKNILDENAILIQKLEDLESIQKIHSQENSDSGEFKDKYIHLANKHKKLEKEFSTLEAKLLAQKDKKENRDDSATKYLKDELIVAREEINKLKNRVQDLLVKNEELNESSEESNSETLKHNQLISNLRSDNKQLIEKYHELKERTAKYKVAYNELSDSYKKLKQEFKERNAKFSKMTAKTDAIIESLKAKVDGAKDNYSKKVQELEEVKDREATLMIKIEEFKKVEEENQIIQLNTSKEEEDEELNRLIGDAFEVSNECYWMIQRDGEEPSGPYNFSEVYHMKINGELDVGVKIKKGNDLYKAKADIFELSVPVSTHGSGENIRYFIKRSSMRVPFYEMITFEINGEEYKGYCTSLSVGGIFLELNKLDEDFAVDKKGRLLFSAGALDNPFHCVAQIKNISDSRPKGIGLMFVDLPEQAQEDISFYINNYLNKTKQAS
;
A
#
# COMPACT_ATOMS: atom_id res chain seq x y z
N MET A 1 -11.31 -61.43 -0.07
CA MET A 1 -11.50 -60.32 0.90
C MET A 1 -10.44 -59.28 0.61
N ASP A 2 -10.84 -58.07 0.22
CA ASP A 2 -9.92 -57.06 -0.30
C ASP A 2 -9.15 -56.34 0.81
N TYR A 3 -7.88 -56.72 0.95
CA TYR A 3 -6.87 -56.13 1.84
C TYR A 3 -6.73 -54.59 1.65
N ASN A 4 -7.14 -54.07 0.49
CA ASN A 4 -7.02 -52.65 0.13
C ASN A 4 -8.09 -51.74 0.77
N ILE A 5 -9.27 -52.26 1.16
CA ILE A 5 -10.34 -51.45 1.77
C ILE A 5 -9.99 -51.08 3.22
N TRP A 6 -9.19 -51.90 3.90
CA TRP A 6 -8.81 -51.71 5.31
C TRP A 6 -7.78 -50.59 5.52
N ARG A 7 -6.92 -50.34 4.51
CA ARG A 7 -5.83 -49.35 4.61
C ARG A 7 -6.29 -47.89 4.57
N THR A 8 -7.49 -47.60 4.06
CA THR A 8 -8.01 -46.22 3.98
C THR A 8 -8.67 -45.75 5.27
N VAL A 9 -9.02 -46.66 6.18
CA VAL A 9 -9.74 -46.34 7.44
C VAL A 9 -8.79 -46.27 8.64
N ILE A 10 -7.67 -47.00 8.61
CA ILE A 10 -6.74 -47.07 9.75
C ILE A 10 -5.67 -46.00 9.64
N THR A 11 -5.61 -45.15 10.66
CA THR A 11 -4.64 -44.08 10.78
C THR A 11 -3.29 -44.60 11.30
N LYS A 12 -2.19 -44.10 10.75
CA LYS A 12 -0.82 -44.54 11.09
C LYS A 12 -0.35 -43.86 12.39
N TYR A 13 -0.18 -44.63 13.46
CA TYR A 13 0.06 -44.09 14.81
C TYR A 13 1.39 -44.47 15.47
N TYR A 14 2.18 -45.35 14.86
CA TYR A 14 3.43 -45.82 15.46
C TYR A 14 4.63 -45.38 14.64
N LEU A 15 5.73 -45.06 15.32
CA LEU A 15 7.03 -44.85 14.69
C LEU A 15 7.96 -46.03 15.01
N VAL A 16 8.49 -46.65 13.96
CA VAL A 16 9.45 -47.75 14.08
C VAL A 16 10.84 -47.25 13.70
N HIS A 17 11.84 -47.56 14.52
CA HIS A 17 13.24 -47.26 14.24
C HIS A 17 13.94 -48.47 13.63
N ARG A 18 14.28 -48.40 12.34
CA ARG A 18 15.07 -49.44 11.65
C ARG A 18 16.57 -49.20 11.84
N SER A 19 17.34 -50.29 11.94
CA SER A 19 18.80 -50.33 12.10
C SER A 19 19.52 -49.65 10.93
N ASN A 20 19.66 -48.32 11.06
CA ASN A 20 20.20 -47.29 10.15
C ASN A 20 19.14 -46.38 9.47
N LYS A 21 18.68 -45.41 10.26
CA LYS A 21 18.50 -43.97 9.93
C LYS A 21 17.16 -43.42 9.43
N VAL A 22 16.04 -44.16 9.40
CA VAL A 22 14.73 -43.52 9.15
C VAL A 22 13.65 -44.03 10.09
N LEU A 23 12.98 -43.09 10.78
CA LEU A 23 11.74 -43.32 11.50
C LEU A 23 10.60 -43.37 10.48
N LYS A 24 9.90 -44.51 10.39
CA LYS A 24 8.76 -44.69 9.47
C LYS A 24 7.45 -44.72 10.26
N TYR A 25 6.43 -44.05 9.74
CA TYR A 25 5.04 -44.17 10.22
C TYR A 25 4.45 -45.52 9.79
N CYS A 26 3.97 -46.27 10.78
CA CYS A 26 3.42 -47.61 10.60
C CYS A 26 2.05 -47.72 11.27
N ASP A 27 1.19 -48.54 10.67
CA ASP A 27 -0.06 -48.99 11.27
C ASP A 27 0.15 -50.33 12.01
N ILE A 28 -0.89 -50.84 12.66
CA ILE A 28 -0.81 -52.08 13.44
C ILE A 28 -0.56 -53.31 12.57
N PHE A 29 -1.03 -53.32 11.32
CA PHE A 29 -0.84 -54.45 10.41
C PHE A 29 0.59 -54.50 9.87
N GLU A 30 1.18 -53.34 9.55
CA GLU A 30 2.60 -53.23 9.20
C GLU A 30 3.48 -53.69 10.38
N ILE A 31 3.09 -53.42 11.64
CA ILE A 31 3.81 -53.94 12.81
C ILE A 31 3.75 -55.47 12.87
N VAL A 32 2.58 -56.06 12.66
CA VAL A 32 2.43 -57.52 12.63
C VAL A 32 3.24 -58.12 11.49
N GLU A 33 3.21 -57.51 10.30
CA GLU A 33 4.02 -57.91 9.14
C GLU A 33 5.53 -57.88 9.47
N PHE A 34 6.00 -56.87 10.20
CA PHE A 34 7.40 -56.81 10.66
C PHE A 34 7.75 -57.83 11.74
N VAL A 35 6.79 -58.22 12.58
CA VAL A 35 6.98 -59.29 13.55
C VAL A 35 7.04 -60.65 12.85
N GLU A 36 6.20 -60.88 11.85
CA GLU A 36 6.18 -62.09 11.03
C GLU A 36 7.43 -62.21 10.15
N ALA A 37 7.92 -61.08 9.62
CA ALA A 37 9.17 -60.99 8.85
C ALA A 37 10.44 -61.04 9.71
N GLU A 38 10.32 -61.22 11.04
CA GLU A 38 11.42 -61.26 12.02
C GLU A 38 12.27 -59.97 12.10
N GLU A 39 11.78 -58.86 11.55
CA GLU A 39 12.42 -57.55 11.67
C GLU A 39 12.19 -56.92 13.05
N LEU A 40 11.02 -57.18 13.63
CA LEU A 40 10.64 -56.81 14.99
C LEU A 40 10.39 -58.07 15.82
N ASN A 41 10.63 -57.95 17.12
CA ASN A 41 10.27 -58.98 18.09
C ASN A 41 9.47 -58.35 19.23
N GLY A 42 8.87 -59.18 20.10
CA GLY A 42 8.08 -58.67 21.22
C GLY A 42 8.86 -57.79 22.21
N GLN A 43 10.20 -57.89 22.23
CA GLN A 43 11.08 -57.05 23.07
C GLN A 43 11.63 -55.82 22.33
N SER A 44 11.17 -55.54 21.11
CA SER A 44 11.57 -54.34 20.36
C SER A 44 10.75 -53.14 20.80
N TYR A 45 11.35 -51.95 20.77
CA TYR A 45 10.69 -50.70 21.11
C TYR A 45 10.13 -50.01 19.86
N ILE A 46 8.88 -49.55 19.97
CA ILE A 46 8.23 -48.66 19.02
C ILE A 46 7.75 -47.42 19.75
N PHE A 47 7.67 -46.29 19.07
CA PHE A 47 7.21 -45.03 19.68
C PHE A 47 5.73 -44.82 19.36
N ASP A 48 4.89 -44.82 20.39
CA ASP A 48 3.45 -44.54 20.24
C ASP A 48 3.24 -43.02 20.22
N LEU A 49 2.74 -42.49 19.10
CA LEU A 49 2.53 -41.06 18.90
C LEU A 49 1.42 -40.48 19.81
N ARG A 50 0.51 -41.33 20.32
CA ARG A 50 -0.61 -40.92 21.17
C ARG A 50 -0.16 -40.71 22.61
N VAL A 51 0.64 -41.65 23.12
CA VAL A 51 1.16 -41.63 24.51
C VAL A 51 2.49 -40.87 24.58
N ARG A 52 3.16 -40.66 23.45
CA ARG A 52 4.48 -40.01 23.32
C ARG A 52 5.58 -40.74 24.09
N GLU A 53 5.49 -42.05 24.16
CA GLU A 53 6.44 -42.90 24.88
C GLU A 53 6.89 -44.10 24.02
N TRP A 54 8.11 -44.57 24.29
CA TRP A 54 8.59 -45.85 23.77
C TRP A 54 7.95 -47.00 24.53
N ILE A 55 7.18 -47.82 23.82
CA ILE A 55 6.52 -49.02 24.32
C ILE A 55 7.12 -50.26 23.65
N LEU A 56 7.05 -51.41 24.33
CA LEU A 56 7.45 -52.68 23.72
C LEU A 56 6.35 -53.16 22.76
N VAL A 57 6.73 -53.84 21.68
CA VAL A 57 5.76 -54.39 20.72
C VAL A 57 4.76 -55.34 21.40
N LYS A 58 5.22 -56.16 22.36
CA LYS A 58 4.34 -57.04 23.14
C LYS A 58 3.36 -56.31 24.08
N ASP A 59 3.64 -55.05 24.38
CA ASP A 59 2.84 -54.20 25.28
C ASP A 59 1.79 -53.37 24.50
N ILE A 60 1.73 -53.54 23.18
CA ILE A 60 0.66 -52.95 22.37
C ILE A 60 -0.65 -53.65 22.73
N LYS A 61 -1.60 -52.86 23.26
CA LYS A 61 -2.89 -53.34 23.76
C LYS A 61 -3.65 -54.25 22.77
N VAL A 62 -3.70 -53.88 21.49
CA VAL A 62 -4.34 -54.70 20.43
C VAL A 62 -3.72 -56.11 20.34
N LEU A 63 -2.39 -56.22 20.44
CA LEU A 63 -1.70 -57.51 20.35
C LEU A 63 -1.87 -58.34 21.63
N GLN A 64 -2.05 -57.69 22.78
CA GLN A 64 -2.39 -58.35 24.03
C GLN A 64 -3.83 -58.90 24.00
N ASP A 65 -4.80 -58.07 23.60
CA ASP A 65 -6.22 -58.45 23.59
C ASP A 65 -6.54 -59.53 22.55
N THR A 66 -5.73 -59.62 21.49
CA THR A 66 -5.81 -60.68 20.47
C THR A 66 -5.00 -61.94 20.83
N ASN A 67 -4.32 -61.96 21.98
CA ASN A 67 -3.41 -63.04 22.41
C ASN A 67 -2.34 -63.39 21.35
N TYR A 68 -1.76 -62.39 20.70
CA TYR A 68 -0.73 -62.61 19.68
C TYR A 68 0.53 -63.23 20.30
N GLN A 69 1.02 -64.32 19.72
CA GLN A 69 2.18 -65.06 20.25
C GLN A 69 3.49 -64.52 19.68
N PHE A 70 4.41 -64.10 20.55
CA PHE A 70 5.75 -63.63 20.16
C PHE A 70 6.80 -64.72 20.36
N LYS A 71 7.76 -64.82 19.44
CA LYS A 71 8.97 -65.64 19.62
C LYS A 71 9.85 -65.08 20.75
N GLU A 72 10.47 -65.96 21.53
CA GLU A 72 11.40 -65.56 22.58
C GLU A 72 12.60 -64.81 21.99
N ALA A 73 12.91 -63.63 22.55
CA ALA A 73 14.00 -62.80 22.08
C ALA A 73 14.70 -62.10 23.26
N ALA A 74 15.98 -61.77 23.07
CA ALA A 74 16.77 -61.02 24.06
C ALA A 74 16.19 -59.61 24.26
N LYS A 75 16.28 -59.11 25.50
CA LYS A 75 15.86 -57.73 25.85
C LYS A 75 16.75 -56.74 25.09
N ARG A 76 16.12 -55.74 24.46
CA ARG A 76 16.79 -54.60 23.83
C ARG A 76 16.75 -53.39 24.78
N ASP A 77 17.73 -52.50 24.65
CA ASP A 77 17.75 -51.26 25.43
C ASP A 77 16.72 -50.25 24.90
N LYS A 78 16.07 -49.53 25.83
CA LYS A 78 15.10 -48.47 25.51
C LYS A 78 15.82 -47.30 24.82
N PRO A 79 15.36 -46.81 23.65
CA PRO A 79 15.94 -45.63 23.02
C PRO A 79 15.85 -44.41 23.95
N SER A 80 16.94 -43.64 24.05
CA SER A 80 17.04 -42.47 24.94
C SER A 80 16.50 -41.16 24.36
N PHE A 81 16.19 -41.13 23.06
CA PHE A 81 15.73 -39.93 22.37
C PHE A 81 14.22 -39.99 22.12
N THR A 82 13.56 -38.82 22.12
CA THR A 82 12.16 -38.68 21.71
C THR A 82 12.12 -38.22 20.25
N PRO A 83 11.49 -38.96 19.33
CA PRO A 83 11.40 -38.58 17.91
C PRO A 83 10.79 -37.18 17.69
N PRO A 84 11.43 -36.28 16.91
CA PRO A 84 10.82 -35.01 16.51
C PRO A 84 9.68 -35.29 15.51
N HIS A 85 8.44 -35.07 15.91
CA HIS A 85 7.27 -35.32 15.06
C HIS A 85 6.30 -34.13 15.09
N LYS A 86 5.71 -33.83 13.92
CA LYS A 86 4.51 -32.99 13.81
C LYS A 86 3.31 -33.92 13.80
N LEU A 87 2.38 -33.73 14.73
CA LEU A 87 1.11 -34.45 14.69
C LEU A 87 0.37 -34.03 13.40
N PRO A 88 -0.27 -34.96 12.68
CA PRO A 88 -1.22 -34.60 11.63
C PRO A 88 -2.26 -33.63 12.22
N ALA A 89 -2.57 -32.53 11.53
CA ALA A 89 -3.56 -31.58 12.00
C ALA A 89 -4.94 -32.26 12.03
N GLY A 90 -5.42 -32.62 13.22
CA GLY A 90 -6.67 -33.35 13.44
C GLY A 90 -6.83 -33.73 14.92
N GLU A 91 -8.07 -33.86 15.38
CA GLU A 91 -8.49 -33.95 16.79
C GLU A 91 -7.84 -35.11 17.57
N PHE A 92 -6.81 -34.82 18.38
CA PHE A 92 -6.25 -35.76 19.36
C PHE A 92 -6.75 -35.49 20.79
N THR A 93 -8.02 -35.12 20.95
CA THR A 93 -8.62 -34.83 22.27
C THR A 93 -9.20 -36.05 22.96
N ASN A 94 -9.41 -37.17 22.25
CA ASN A 94 -9.94 -38.38 22.84
C ASN A 94 -8.84 -39.43 23.06
N GLN A 95 -8.59 -39.77 24.33
CA GLN A 95 -7.77 -40.93 24.73
C GLN A 95 -8.38 -42.29 24.32
N ARG A 96 -9.52 -42.30 23.63
CA ARG A 96 -10.24 -43.50 23.20
C ARG A 96 -9.95 -43.79 21.74
N ASP A 97 -9.46 -44.99 21.49
CA ASP A 97 -9.03 -45.50 20.19
C ASP A 97 -10.25 -46.00 19.41
N CYS A 98 -10.84 -45.14 18.57
CA CYS A 98 -12.07 -45.47 17.82
C CYS A 98 -11.88 -46.66 16.86
N ASP A 99 -10.67 -46.81 16.31
CA ASP A 99 -10.31 -47.89 15.39
C ASP A 99 -10.22 -49.25 16.10
N TYR A 100 -9.92 -49.24 17.41
CA TYR A 100 -9.80 -50.42 18.27
C TYR A 100 -11.15 -51.06 18.59
N GLU A 101 -12.19 -50.27 18.87
CA GLU A 101 -13.53 -50.80 19.14
C GLU A 101 -14.16 -51.44 17.89
N TYR A 102 -13.87 -50.87 16.71
CA TYR A 102 -14.34 -51.38 15.43
C TYR A 102 -13.78 -52.78 15.12
N LEU A 103 -12.46 -52.98 15.30
CA LEU A 103 -11.80 -54.28 15.08
C LEU A 103 -12.32 -55.36 16.04
N LEU A 104 -12.52 -55.03 17.32
CA LEU A 104 -13.05 -55.97 18.32
C LEU A 104 -14.51 -56.38 18.05
N ALA A 105 -15.36 -55.44 17.62
CA ALA A 105 -16.75 -55.72 17.28
C ALA A 105 -16.86 -56.68 16.08
N HIS A 106 -15.97 -56.53 15.09
CA HIS A 106 -15.97 -57.35 13.89
C HIS A 106 -15.49 -58.79 14.15
N MET A 107 -14.44 -58.96 14.96
CA MET A 107 -13.95 -60.31 15.31
C MET A 107 -14.95 -61.10 16.16
N LYS A 108 -15.67 -60.44 17.08
CA LYS A 108 -16.72 -61.08 17.88
C LYS A 108 -17.93 -61.52 17.04
N LYS A 109 -18.27 -60.78 15.96
CA LYS A 109 -19.35 -61.16 15.04
C LYS A 109 -19.07 -62.44 14.26
N SER A 110 -17.80 -62.72 13.94
CA SER A 110 -17.43 -63.92 13.17
C SER A 110 -17.42 -65.20 14.02
N ALA A 111 -17.21 -65.09 15.34
CA ALA A 111 -17.14 -66.25 16.24
C ALA A 111 -18.52 -66.83 16.66
N VAL A 112 -19.63 -66.10 16.43
CA VAL A 112 -20.97 -66.49 16.89
C VAL A 112 -21.75 -67.31 15.84
N ALA A 113 -21.25 -67.42 14.60
CA ALA A 113 -21.98 -68.04 13.49
C ALA A 113 -21.85 -69.58 13.39
N GLU A 114 -21.00 -70.24 14.18
CA GLU A 114 -20.65 -71.66 13.97
C GLU A 114 -21.28 -72.67 14.94
N SER A 115 -22.25 -72.29 15.78
CA SER A 115 -22.78 -73.24 16.78
C SER A 115 -24.29 -73.13 17.03
N SER A 116 -25.10 -73.83 16.22
CA SER A 116 -26.24 -74.63 16.71
C SER A 116 -27.04 -75.26 15.57
N SER A 117 -26.98 -76.58 15.43
CA SER A 117 -27.93 -77.38 14.65
C SER A 117 -28.24 -78.67 15.41
N PHE A 118 -29.49 -78.90 15.84
CA PHE A 118 -30.21 -80.20 15.76
C PHE A 118 -31.62 -80.18 16.41
N VAL A 119 -32.59 -80.79 15.69
CA VAL A 119 -33.87 -81.45 16.07
C VAL A 119 -35.25 -80.77 15.76
N GLU A 120 -36.10 -81.58 15.09
CA GLU A 120 -37.59 -81.67 14.98
C GLU A 120 -38.30 -81.25 13.66
N GLU A 121 -38.28 -82.16 12.66
CA GLU A 121 -38.64 -81.96 11.23
C GLU A 121 -40.10 -81.62 10.87
N GLU A 122 -41.12 -81.91 11.69
CA GLU A 122 -42.53 -81.62 11.30
C GLU A 122 -43.04 -80.24 11.77
N SER A 123 -42.48 -79.71 12.87
CA SER A 123 -42.71 -78.30 13.23
C SER A 123 -41.77 -77.38 12.44
N VAL A 124 -40.56 -77.86 12.13
CA VAL A 124 -39.54 -77.15 11.36
C VAL A 124 -39.95 -76.98 9.89
N SER A 125 -40.73 -77.87 9.26
CA SER A 125 -41.20 -77.63 7.89
C SER A 125 -42.17 -76.44 7.81
N ASN A 126 -43.14 -76.34 8.71
CA ASN A 126 -44.05 -75.20 8.76
C ASN A 126 -43.34 -73.92 9.21
N ILE A 127 -42.40 -74.03 10.16
CA ILE A 127 -41.58 -72.89 10.59
C ILE A 127 -40.66 -72.45 9.45
N LEU A 128 -40.02 -73.37 8.72
CA LEU A 128 -39.17 -73.06 7.56
C LEU A 128 -39.99 -72.48 6.42
N GLU A 129 -41.21 -72.95 6.16
CA GLU A 129 -42.05 -72.41 5.09
C GLU A 129 -42.52 -70.99 5.43
N VAL A 130 -42.90 -70.74 6.70
CA VAL A 130 -43.19 -69.39 7.20
C VAL A 130 -41.93 -68.51 7.20
N THR A 131 -40.77 -69.06 7.58
CA THR A 131 -39.50 -68.32 7.58
C THR A 131 -39.07 -67.99 6.16
N LEU A 132 -39.22 -68.93 5.22
CA LEU A 132 -38.85 -68.78 3.81
C LEU A 132 -39.78 -67.81 3.09
N GLU A 133 -41.06 -67.80 3.43
CA GLU A 133 -41.99 -66.77 2.94
C GLU A 133 -41.69 -65.40 3.56
N SER A 134 -41.32 -65.33 4.85
CA SER A 134 -40.88 -64.08 5.48
C SER A 134 -39.58 -63.53 4.89
N GLU A 135 -38.64 -64.42 4.53
CA GLU A 135 -37.38 -64.10 3.86
C GLU A 135 -37.62 -63.67 2.41
N ARG A 136 -38.60 -64.28 1.71
CA ARG A 136 -39.02 -63.81 0.37
C ARG A 136 -39.60 -62.41 0.41
N VAL A 137 -40.46 -62.13 1.38
CA VAL A 137 -41.02 -60.78 1.59
C VAL A 137 -39.91 -59.79 1.96
N GLN A 138 -39.00 -60.15 2.86
CA GLN A 138 -37.83 -59.31 3.17
C GLN A 138 -36.94 -59.09 1.95
N ARG A 139 -36.73 -60.11 1.11
CA ARG A 139 -35.92 -60.00 -0.09
C ARG A 139 -36.58 -59.11 -1.15
N ALA A 140 -37.90 -59.20 -1.33
CA ALA A 140 -38.66 -58.31 -2.19
C ALA A 140 -38.62 -56.86 -1.67
N GLN A 141 -38.71 -56.67 -0.35
CA GLN A 141 -38.57 -55.35 0.27
C GLN A 141 -37.15 -54.80 0.08
N LEU A 142 -36.12 -55.62 0.31
CA LEU A 142 -34.72 -55.24 0.07
C LEU A 142 -34.46 -54.91 -1.40
N GLU A 143 -35.06 -55.63 -2.36
CA GLU A 143 -34.97 -55.31 -3.79
C GLU A 143 -35.67 -53.99 -4.13
N LYS A 144 -36.81 -53.68 -3.50
CA LYS A 144 -37.49 -52.37 -3.60
C LYS A 144 -36.63 -51.26 -3.01
N ASP A 145 -35.99 -51.50 -1.87
CA ASP A 145 -35.08 -50.53 -1.25
C ASP A 145 -33.80 -50.33 -2.11
N LEU A 146 -33.29 -51.41 -2.71
CA LEU A 146 -32.13 -51.36 -3.62
C LEU A 146 -32.45 -50.59 -4.90
N SER A 147 -33.66 -50.74 -5.46
CA SER A 147 -34.09 -49.96 -6.62
C SER A 147 -34.27 -48.49 -6.27
N GLY A 148 -34.83 -48.17 -5.09
CA GLY A 148 -34.88 -46.81 -4.56
C GLY A 148 -33.49 -46.18 -4.41
N LEU A 149 -32.54 -46.92 -3.83
CA LEU A 149 -31.13 -46.49 -3.73
C LEU A 149 -30.46 -46.27 -5.09
N ARG A 150 -30.79 -47.08 -6.10
CA ARG A 150 -30.27 -46.88 -7.46
C ARG A 150 -30.75 -45.57 -8.08
N TYR A 151 -32.02 -45.21 -7.90
CA TYR A 151 -32.55 -43.92 -8.34
C TYR A 151 -31.84 -42.75 -7.66
N VAL A 152 -31.68 -42.82 -6.34
CA VAL A 152 -30.99 -41.78 -5.57
C VAL A 152 -29.52 -41.63 -6.02
N ASN A 153 -28.83 -42.75 -6.29
CA ASN A 153 -27.47 -42.71 -6.83
C ASN A 153 -27.42 -42.06 -8.23
N GLN A 154 -28.42 -42.32 -9.07
CA GLN A 154 -28.50 -41.71 -10.40
C GLN A 154 -28.70 -40.19 -10.29
N ASP A 155 -29.59 -39.73 -9.41
CA ASP A 155 -29.78 -38.29 -9.14
C ASP A 155 -28.48 -37.64 -8.63
N PHE A 156 -27.74 -38.32 -7.75
CA PHE A 156 -26.44 -37.82 -7.29
C PHE A 156 -25.40 -37.77 -8.41
N GLU A 157 -25.37 -38.74 -9.33
CA GLU A 157 -24.47 -38.69 -10.48
C GLU A 157 -24.79 -37.51 -11.41
N GLU A 158 -26.07 -37.20 -11.61
CA GLU A 158 -26.50 -36.03 -12.39
C GLU A 158 -26.05 -34.72 -11.73
N ILE A 159 -26.21 -34.59 -10.40
CA ILE A 159 -25.73 -33.44 -9.63
C ILE A 159 -24.20 -33.33 -9.69
N ILE A 160 -23.48 -34.45 -9.55
CA ILE A 160 -22.01 -34.45 -9.65
C ILE A 160 -21.58 -34.01 -11.05
N ASN A 161 -22.27 -34.45 -12.11
CA ASN A 161 -21.96 -34.06 -13.46
C ASN A 161 -22.26 -32.58 -13.73
N SER A 162 -23.36 -32.03 -13.21
CA SER A 162 -23.66 -30.60 -13.33
C SER A 162 -22.60 -29.75 -12.62
N LEU A 163 -22.23 -30.11 -11.39
CA LEU A 163 -21.17 -29.44 -10.63
C LEU A 163 -19.80 -29.54 -11.32
N ARG A 164 -19.50 -30.66 -11.98
CA ARG A 164 -18.26 -30.80 -12.78
C ARG A 164 -18.24 -29.87 -13.98
N ILE A 165 -19.38 -29.72 -14.67
CA ILE A 165 -19.51 -28.80 -15.81
C ILE A 165 -19.35 -27.35 -15.34
N GLU A 166 -20.00 -26.97 -14.24
CA GLU A 166 -19.90 -25.64 -13.65
C GLU A 166 -18.46 -25.33 -13.22
N ASN A 167 -17.79 -26.26 -12.52
CA ASN A 167 -16.37 -26.11 -12.15
C ASN A 167 -15.47 -25.95 -13.37
N LYS A 168 -15.75 -26.67 -14.46
CA LYS A 168 -14.99 -26.54 -15.70
C LYS A 168 -15.19 -25.16 -16.34
N SER A 169 -16.42 -24.64 -16.33
CA SER A 169 -16.75 -23.30 -16.81
C SER A 169 -16.05 -22.22 -15.98
N LEU A 170 -16.15 -22.29 -14.65
CA LEU A 170 -15.50 -21.34 -13.75
C LEU A 170 -13.98 -21.34 -13.89
N ASN A 171 -13.35 -22.52 -14.05
CA ASN A 171 -11.92 -22.60 -14.30
C ASN A 171 -11.51 -21.96 -15.63
N GLN A 172 -12.33 -22.08 -16.68
CA GLN A 172 -12.07 -21.41 -17.97
C GLN A 172 -12.20 -19.89 -17.85
N GLU A 173 -13.17 -19.40 -17.08
CA GLU A 173 -13.33 -17.97 -16.80
C GLU A 173 -12.12 -17.44 -16.00
N LEU A 174 -11.67 -18.17 -14.99
CA LEU A 174 -10.50 -17.83 -14.17
C LEU A 174 -9.23 -17.72 -15.02
N ILE A 175 -8.98 -18.68 -15.92
CA ILE A 175 -7.86 -18.64 -16.88
C ILE A 175 -7.96 -17.41 -17.79
N THR A 176 -9.18 -17.04 -18.20
CA THR A 176 -9.39 -15.86 -19.06
C THR A 176 -9.07 -14.57 -18.32
N ILE A 177 -9.49 -14.45 -17.05
CA ILE A 177 -9.19 -13.31 -16.18
C ILE A 177 -7.69 -13.22 -15.89
N GLU A 178 -7.03 -14.35 -15.58
CA GLU A 178 -5.58 -14.39 -15.37
C GLU A 178 -4.82 -13.92 -16.62
N LYS A 179 -5.25 -14.35 -17.81
CA LYS A 179 -4.66 -13.89 -19.07
C LYS A 179 -4.84 -12.38 -19.27
N GLN A 180 -6.04 -11.87 -19.02
CA GLN A 180 -6.30 -10.42 -19.08
C GLN A 180 -5.43 -9.64 -18.09
N HIS A 181 -5.22 -10.17 -16.88
CA HIS A 181 -4.35 -9.55 -15.88
C HIS A 181 -2.88 -9.55 -16.29
N VAL A 182 -2.40 -10.62 -16.94
CA VAL A 182 -1.04 -10.66 -17.50
C VAL A 182 -0.88 -9.65 -18.62
N ASP A 183 -1.88 -9.52 -19.50
CA ASP A 183 -1.86 -8.55 -20.60
C ASP A 183 -1.90 -7.10 -20.09
N THR A 184 -2.65 -6.81 -19.02
CA THR A 184 -2.66 -5.47 -18.41
C THR A 184 -1.35 -5.12 -17.72
N LEU A 185 -0.71 -6.09 -17.04
CA LEU A 185 0.64 -5.89 -16.48
C LEU A 185 1.67 -5.59 -17.57
N ALA A 186 1.65 -6.34 -18.67
CA ALA A 186 2.55 -6.09 -19.80
C ALA A 186 2.33 -4.69 -20.42
N ASN A 187 1.08 -4.23 -20.48
CA ASN A 187 0.77 -2.86 -20.93
C ASN A 187 1.26 -1.80 -19.94
N MET A 188 1.14 -2.02 -18.62
CA MET A 188 1.70 -1.10 -17.62
C MET A 188 3.23 -1.01 -17.73
N ASP A 189 3.91 -2.13 -17.91
CA ASP A 189 5.37 -2.14 -18.07
C ASP A 189 5.81 -1.38 -19.34
N ALA A 190 5.06 -1.53 -20.44
CA ALA A 190 5.31 -0.78 -21.67
C ALA A 190 5.10 0.74 -21.48
N ILE A 191 4.07 1.15 -20.73
CA ILE A 191 3.81 2.55 -20.39
C ILE A 191 4.93 3.11 -19.51
N LEU A 192 5.37 2.36 -18.50
CA LEU A 192 6.48 2.76 -17.62
C LEU A 192 7.79 2.93 -18.39
N GLU A 193 8.12 2.01 -19.31
CA GLU A 193 9.30 2.14 -20.16
C GLU A 193 9.23 3.35 -21.11
N ASN A 194 8.05 3.65 -21.65
CA ASN A 194 7.87 4.87 -22.46
C ASN A 194 8.05 6.13 -21.62
N HIS A 195 7.47 6.21 -20.42
CA HIS A 195 7.68 7.36 -19.53
C HIS A 195 9.13 7.52 -19.08
N LYS A 196 9.86 6.42 -18.85
CA LYS A 196 11.30 6.48 -18.58
C LYS A 196 12.07 7.09 -19.75
N LYS A 197 11.75 6.70 -20.99
CA LYS A 197 12.37 7.27 -22.20
C LYS A 197 12.05 8.75 -22.37
N GLU A 198 10.80 9.16 -22.14
CA GLU A 198 10.38 10.57 -22.17
C GLU A 198 11.11 11.40 -21.11
N ASN A 199 11.20 10.90 -19.88
CA ASN A 199 11.94 11.58 -18.81
C ASN A 199 13.43 11.71 -19.14
N LEU A 200 14.05 10.67 -19.70
CA LEU A 200 15.44 10.73 -20.15
C LEU A 200 15.63 11.77 -21.27
N ALA A 201 14.69 11.86 -22.21
CA ALA A 201 14.72 12.88 -23.26
C ALA A 201 14.60 14.29 -22.69
N LEU A 202 13.67 14.52 -21.75
CA LEU A 202 13.48 15.80 -21.06
C LEU A 202 14.71 16.20 -20.25
N VAL A 203 15.32 15.27 -19.49
CA VAL A 203 16.54 15.54 -18.73
C VAL A 203 17.70 15.92 -19.66
N SER A 204 17.83 15.23 -20.79
CA SER A 204 18.84 15.57 -21.81
C SER A 204 18.59 16.96 -22.42
N GLU A 205 17.34 17.31 -22.71
CA GLU A 205 16.96 18.62 -23.23
C GLU A 205 17.27 19.74 -22.23
N GLN A 206 16.88 19.57 -20.96
CA GLN A 206 17.19 20.51 -19.89
C GLN A 206 18.69 20.68 -19.67
N SER A 207 19.46 19.58 -19.73
CA SER A 207 20.93 19.64 -19.64
C SER A 207 21.53 20.45 -20.79
N ASN A 208 21.01 20.30 -22.01
CA ASN A 208 21.45 21.07 -23.17
C ASN A 208 21.06 22.54 -23.06
N GLU A 209 19.90 22.86 -22.49
CA GLU A 209 19.48 24.24 -22.25
C GLU A 209 20.33 24.91 -21.17
N ILE A 210 20.64 24.23 -20.07
CA ILE A 210 21.58 24.73 -19.05
C ILE A 210 22.96 25.03 -19.67
N LYS A 211 23.48 24.12 -20.50
CA LYS A 211 24.77 24.36 -21.20
C LYS A 211 24.71 25.60 -22.10
N ARG A 212 23.58 25.84 -22.78
CA ARG A 212 23.38 27.05 -23.60
C ARG A 212 23.33 28.31 -22.74
N LEU A 213 22.62 28.29 -21.62
CA LEU A 213 22.56 29.42 -20.69
C LEU A 213 23.94 29.76 -20.12
N GLN A 214 24.72 28.74 -19.73
CA GLN A 214 26.10 28.94 -19.27
C GLN A 214 27.00 29.53 -20.37
N ALA A 215 26.80 29.15 -21.64
CA ALA A 215 27.53 29.75 -22.76
C ALA A 215 27.17 31.24 -22.93
N PHE A 216 25.88 31.58 -22.85
CA PHE A 216 25.42 32.97 -22.90
C PHE A 216 25.93 33.81 -21.72
N GLU A 217 25.97 33.26 -20.50
CA GLU A 217 26.55 33.94 -19.34
C GLU A 217 28.03 34.28 -19.55
N ARG A 218 28.81 33.36 -20.14
CA ARG A 218 30.23 33.61 -20.48
C ARG A 218 30.39 34.69 -21.53
N GLU A 219 29.57 34.67 -22.59
CA GLU A 219 29.58 35.71 -23.62
C GLU A 219 29.20 37.08 -23.05
N ASN A 220 28.15 37.13 -22.22
CA ASN A 220 27.73 38.36 -21.55
C ASN A 220 28.81 38.90 -20.63
N PHE A 221 29.50 38.04 -19.86
CA PHE A 221 30.63 38.44 -19.03
C PHE A 221 31.73 39.10 -19.87
N GLN A 222 32.12 38.50 -21.01
CA GLN A 222 33.12 39.06 -21.91
C GLN A 222 32.69 40.41 -22.51
N ILE A 223 31.40 40.56 -22.84
CA ILE A 223 30.86 41.84 -23.34
C ILE A 223 30.92 42.90 -22.24
N ILE A 224 30.57 42.55 -20.99
CA ILE A 224 30.64 43.47 -19.85
C ILE A 224 32.07 43.94 -19.61
N GLU A 225 33.07 43.05 -19.62
CA GLU A 225 34.48 43.44 -19.47
C GLU A 225 34.97 44.35 -20.60
N LYS A 226 34.59 44.04 -21.85
CA LYS A 226 34.88 44.90 -23.00
C LYS A 226 34.25 46.29 -22.85
N ASN A 227 33.00 46.36 -22.40
CA ASN A 227 32.30 47.63 -22.17
C ASN A 227 32.95 48.44 -21.04
N LYS A 228 33.39 47.80 -19.95
CA LYS A 228 34.16 48.47 -18.88
C LYS A 228 35.48 49.05 -19.40
N SER A 229 36.20 48.27 -20.21
CA SER A 229 37.47 48.69 -20.81
C SER A 229 37.27 49.89 -21.76
N LEU A 230 36.22 49.83 -22.59
CA LEU A 230 35.85 50.94 -23.49
C LEU A 230 35.41 52.19 -22.73
N ALA A 231 34.64 52.03 -21.65
CA ALA A 231 34.22 53.14 -20.81
C ALA A 231 35.41 53.82 -20.12
N TYR A 232 36.40 53.05 -19.64
CA TYR A 232 37.64 53.59 -19.10
C TYR A 232 38.44 54.36 -20.16
N ALA A 233 38.64 53.76 -21.35
CA ALA A 233 39.33 54.42 -22.45
C ALA A 233 38.66 55.75 -22.85
N LEU A 234 37.32 55.78 -22.88
CA LEU A 234 36.55 56.98 -23.18
C LEU A 234 36.62 58.04 -22.08
N LYS A 235 36.74 57.63 -20.81
CA LYS A 235 36.97 58.55 -19.69
C LYS A 235 38.33 59.22 -19.79
N VAL A 236 39.39 58.44 -20.04
CA VAL A 236 40.76 58.95 -20.22
C VAL A 236 40.82 59.91 -21.41
N GLU A 237 40.15 59.60 -22.52
CA GLU A 237 40.09 60.50 -23.68
C GLU A 237 39.41 61.84 -23.35
N LYS A 238 38.28 61.81 -22.63
CA LYS A 238 37.59 63.02 -22.19
C LYS A 238 38.45 63.89 -21.27
N GLU A 239 39.18 63.26 -20.35
CA GLU A 239 40.09 63.96 -19.42
C GLU A 239 41.24 64.64 -20.18
N GLN A 240 41.89 63.92 -21.11
CA GLN A 240 42.94 64.48 -21.97
C GLN A 240 42.41 65.64 -22.83
N ARG A 241 41.19 65.52 -23.37
CA ARG A 241 40.56 66.55 -24.18
C ARG A 241 40.21 67.80 -23.37
N GLU A 242 39.64 67.65 -22.18
CA GLU A 242 39.35 68.80 -21.30
C GLU A 242 40.63 69.44 -20.77
N GLU A 243 41.69 68.67 -20.52
CA GLU A 243 43.00 69.21 -20.16
C GLU A 243 43.59 70.09 -21.27
N LEU A 244 43.59 69.61 -22.52
CA LEU A 244 43.99 70.38 -23.70
C LEU A 244 43.14 71.65 -23.88
N LYS A 245 41.81 71.52 -23.70
CA LYS A 245 40.88 72.64 -23.81
C LYS A 245 41.11 73.69 -22.71
N SER A 246 41.41 73.27 -21.48
CA SER A 246 41.75 74.17 -20.37
C SER A 246 43.05 74.93 -20.63
N LEU A 247 44.07 74.28 -21.22
CA LEU A 247 45.32 74.91 -21.61
C LEU A 247 45.12 75.91 -22.75
N LEU A 248 44.24 75.60 -23.71
CA LEU A 248 43.86 76.51 -24.78
C LEU A 248 43.09 77.74 -24.27
N GLN A 249 42.28 77.60 -23.23
CA GLN A 249 41.51 78.69 -22.62
C GLN A 249 42.36 79.63 -21.75
N ARG A 250 43.44 79.13 -21.11
CA ARG A 250 44.39 79.92 -20.31
C ARG A 250 45.31 80.85 -21.13
N ARG A 251 45.17 80.85 -22.46
CA ARG A 251 45.99 81.65 -23.40
C ARG A 251 45.89 83.16 -23.19
N ASP A 252 44.79 83.65 -22.59
CA ASP A 252 44.50 85.08 -22.48
C ASP A 252 45.00 85.74 -21.18
N GLU A 253 45.56 84.98 -20.21
CA GLU A 253 45.81 85.48 -18.85
C GLU A 253 47.29 85.58 -18.42
N HIS A 254 48.29 85.15 -19.21
CA HIS A 254 49.70 85.12 -18.76
C HIS A 254 50.70 85.89 -19.63
N SER A 255 51.51 86.72 -18.99
CA SER A 255 52.59 87.56 -19.55
C SER A 255 53.93 86.83 -19.77
N HIS A 256 53.98 85.50 -19.56
CA HIS A 256 55.14 84.65 -19.85
C HIS A 256 54.82 83.71 -21.01
N ARG A 257 55.03 84.18 -22.24
CA ARG A 257 54.63 83.49 -23.47
C ARG A 257 55.46 82.24 -23.81
N GLU A 258 56.73 82.16 -23.39
CA GLU A 258 57.65 81.09 -23.84
C GLU A 258 57.37 79.75 -23.15
N THR A 259 57.26 79.71 -21.82
CA THR A 259 57.00 78.47 -21.04
C THR A 259 55.61 77.87 -21.24
N HIS A 260 54.58 78.71 -21.43
CA HIS A 260 53.22 78.22 -21.73
C HIS A 260 53.13 77.59 -23.13
N SER A 261 53.85 78.17 -24.11
CA SER A 261 53.89 77.64 -25.48
C SER A 261 54.63 76.30 -25.56
N GLU A 262 55.70 76.10 -24.80
CA GLU A 262 56.42 74.81 -24.71
C GLU A 262 55.58 73.73 -24.02
N GLN A 263 54.86 74.06 -22.94
CA GLN A 263 53.97 73.10 -22.27
C GLN A 263 52.78 72.69 -23.14
N LEU A 264 52.19 73.66 -23.86
CA LEU A 264 51.13 73.39 -24.82
C LEU A 264 51.66 72.53 -25.98
N LEU A 265 52.85 72.83 -26.51
CA LEU A 265 53.47 72.08 -27.59
C LEU A 265 53.87 70.66 -27.16
N SER A 266 54.39 70.48 -25.94
CA SER A 266 54.73 69.17 -25.38
C SER A 266 53.49 68.32 -25.17
N LYS A 267 52.42 68.86 -24.58
CA LYS A 267 51.16 68.11 -24.41
C LYS A 267 50.40 67.90 -25.72
N ALA A 268 50.49 68.83 -26.66
CA ALA A 268 49.97 68.64 -28.01
C ALA A 268 50.78 67.59 -28.78
N MET A 269 52.11 67.55 -28.62
CA MET A 269 52.97 66.51 -29.20
C MET A 269 52.76 65.15 -28.55
N ASP A 270 52.56 65.06 -27.23
CA ASP A 270 52.12 63.82 -26.57
C ASP A 270 50.75 63.38 -27.08
N TYR A 271 49.79 64.31 -27.22
CA TYR A 271 48.50 64.06 -27.88
C TYR A 271 48.61 63.87 -29.40
N PHE A 272 49.78 64.00 -30.04
CA PHE A 272 49.95 63.78 -31.48
C PHE A 272 50.72 62.48 -31.74
N LEU A 273 51.74 62.19 -30.92
CA LEU A 273 52.49 60.94 -30.87
C LEU A 273 51.67 59.81 -30.24
N HIS A 274 50.79 60.14 -29.29
CA HIS A 274 49.85 59.23 -28.64
C HIS A 274 48.40 59.63 -28.90
N GLY A 275 48.17 60.46 -29.93
CA GLY A 275 46.86 60.99 -30.27
C GLY A 275 45.78 59.94 -30.50
N PRO A 276 44.53 60.39 -30.77
CA PRO A 276 43.35 59.53 -30.86
C PRO A 276 43.47 58.66 -32.11
N SER A 277 44.34 57.66 -32.02
CA SER A 277 44.71 56.69 -33.01
C SER A 277 45.10 57.20 -34.40
N GLY A 278 46.39 57.15 -34.69
CA GLY A 278 46.81 56.82 -36.04
C GLY A 278 46.31 55.40 -36.38
N GLY A 279 45.13 55.30 -36.99
CA GLY A 279 44.56 54.06 -37.53
C GLY A 279 43.32 53.48 -36.83
N GLU A 280 42.96 53.89 -35.60
CA GLU A 280 41.82 53.28 -34.89
C GLU A 280 40.47 53.85 -35.31
N LYS A 281 40.37 55.01 -35.97
CA LYS A 281 39.08 55.43 -36.55
C LYS A 281 38.64 54.47 -37.66
N GLU A 282 39.56 54.07 -38.54
CA GLU A 282 39.30 53.13 -39.64
C GLU A 282 39.09 51.69 -39.11
N LEU A 283 39.80 51.33 -38.03
CA LEU A 283 39.61 50.07 -37.30
C LEU A 283 38.30 50.06 -36.48
N LEU A 284 37.88 51.18 -35.89
CA LEU A 284 36.58 51.34 -35.25
C LEU A 284 35.48 51.30 -36.28
N GLU A 285 35.61 51.97 -37.43
CA GLU A 285 34.62 51.91 -38.50
C GLU A 285 34.50 50.50 -39.08
N LYS A 286 35.63 49.78 -39.28
CA LYS A 286 35.62 48.35 -39.64
C LYS A 286 35.01 47.49 -38.54
N LYS A 287 35.25 47.78 -37.27
CA LYS A 287 34.74 47.03 -36.12
C LYS A 287 33.26 47.29 -35.87
N ILE A 288 32.80 48.52 -36.06
CA ILE A 288 31.39 48.90 -36.07
C ILE A 288 30.70 48.18 -37.23
N ALA A 289 31.30 48.14 -38.43
CA ALA A 289 30.75 47.40 -39.56
C ALA A 289 30.66 45.88 -39.29
N LEU A 290 31.66 45.30 -38.63
CA LEU A 290 31.68 43.89 -38.20
C LEU A 290 30.60 43.60 -37.16
N LEU A 291 30.51 44.42 -36.11
CA LEU A 291 29.49 44.29 -35.06
C LEU A 291 28.07 44.51 -35.61
N THR A 292 27.90 45.42 -36.57
CA THR A 292 26.60 45.64 -37.23
C THR A 292 26.21 44.43 -38.08
N LYS A 293 27.20 43.76 -38.71
CA LYS A 293 26.97 42.51 -39.44
C LYS A 293 26.62 41.36 -38.50
N GLU A 294 27.34 41.20 -37.39
CA GLU A 294 27.07 40.19 -36.36
C GLU A 294 25.68 40.39 -35.72
N LEU A 295 25.29 41.62 -35.41
CA LEU A 295 23.94 41.94 -34.93
C LEU A 295 22.87 41.51 -35.92
N LYS A 296 23.08 41.77 -37.21
CA LYS A 296 22.14 41.38 -38.27
C LYS A 296 22.08 39.85 -38.45
N GLU A 297 23.20 39.16 -38.28
CA GLU A 297 23.26 37.69 -38.29
C GLU A 297 22.56 37.07 -37.07
N GLN A 298 22.72 37.66 -35.88
CA GLN A 298 21.98 37.25 -34.68
C GLN A 298 20.48 37.51 -34.85
N GLU A 299 20.10 38.67 -35.37
CA GLU A 299 18.69 39.01 -35.61
C GLU A 299 18.05 38.03 -36.62
N ASN A 300 18.78 37.67 -37.68
CA ASN A 300 18.37 36.63 -38.62
C ASN A 300 18.27 35.25 -37.96
N PHE A 301 19.20 34.89 -37.07
CA PHE A 301 19.19 33.65 -36.33
C PHE A 301 17.97 33.56 -35.40
N TYR A 302 17.67 34.62 -34.64
CA TYR A 302 16.50 34.68 -33.77
C TYR A 302 15.20 34.66 -34.56
N ASN A 303 15.12 35.35 -35.70
CA ASN A 303 13.96 35.30 -36.58
C ASN A 303 13.75 33.89 -37.16
N LEU A 304 14.81 33.19 -37.55
CA LEU A 304 14.73 31.80 -38.00
C LEU A 304 14.30 30.85 -36.87
N LYS A 305 14.79 31.09 -35.65
CA LYS A 305 14.40 30.32 -34.45
C LYS A 305 12.93 30.54 -34.09
N LEU A 306 12.46 31.79 -34.14
CA LEU A 306 11.04 32.15 -33.99
C LEU A 306 10.17 31.47 -35.04
N GLN A 307 10.63 31.40 -36.29
CA GLN A 307 9.90 30.72 -37.35
C GLN A 307 9.83 29.20 -37.13
N LYS A 308 10.92 28.58 -36.64
CA LYS A 308 10.92 27.16 -36.25
C LYS A 308 10.01 26.89 -35.06
N LEU A 309 10.02 27.76 -34.04
CA LEU A 309 9.15 27.65 -32.88
C LEU A 309 7.67 27.76 -33.28
N LYS A 310 7.34 28.68 -34.19
CA LYS A 310 5.98 28.78 -34.74
C LYS A 310 5.54 27.53 -35.50
N ARG A 311 6.45 26.87 -36.23
CA ARG A 311 6.17 25.60 -36.94
C ARG A 311 5.96 24.44 -35.97
N SER A 312 6.86 24.29 -35.00
CA SER A 312 6.74 23.28 -33.94
C SER A 312 5.44 23.46 -33.16
N HIS A 313 5.07 24.70 -32.81
CA HIS A 313 3.83 24.95 -32.10
C HIS A 313 2.59 24.66 -32.94
N SER A 314 2.63 24.89 -34.26
CA SER A 314 1.54 24.49 -35.15
C SER A 314 1.44 22.97 -35.33
N GLU A 315 2.57 22.26 -35.29
CA GLU A 315 2.62 20.78 -35.33
C GLU A 315 2.06 20.20 -34.03
N ASP A 316 2.44 20.74 -32.86
CA ASP A 316 1.91 20.33 -31.55
C ASP A 316 0.39 20.54 -31.43
N ILE A 317 -0.14 21.62 -32.04
CA ILE A 317 -1.59 21.88 -32.07
C ILE A 317 -2.30 20.84 -32.95
N ALA A 318 -1.73 20.51 -34.11
CA ALA A 318 -2.29 19.48 -35.00
C ALA A 318 -2.25 18.07 -34.38
N GLU A 319 -1.21 17.75 -33.60
CA GLU A 319 -1.14 16.49 -32.86
C GLU A 319 -2.17 16.43 -31.73
N LYS A 320 -2.38 17.54 -30.99
CA LYS A 320 -3.41 17.62 -29.95
C LYS A 320 -4.83 17.50 -30.49
N GLU A 321 -5.12 18.06 -31.66
CA GLU A 321 -6.42 17.89 -32.31
C GLU A 321 -6.68 16.43 -32.75
N ASN A 322 -5.64 15.72 -33.21
CA ASN A 322 -5.74 14.30 -33.54
C ASN A 322 -5.99 13.42 -32.30
N VAL A 323 -5.31 13.68 -31.17
CA VAL A 323 -5.53 12.93 -29.92
C VAL A 323 -6.95 13.14 -29.40
N HIS A 324 -7.47 14.38 -29.47
CA HIS A 324 -8.83 14.68 -28.99
C HIS A 324 -9.93 13.98 -29.80
N SER A 325 -9.71 13.77 -31.11
CA SER A 325 -10.65 13.00 -31.95
C SER A 325 -10.68 11.50 -31.62
N LYS A 326 -9.58 10.96 -31.07
CA LYS A 326 -9.46 9.55 -30.69
C LYS A 326 -10.13 9.26 -29.35
N ASP A 327 -9.97 10.17 -28.38
CA ASP A 327 -10.61 10.09 -27.06
C ASP A 327 -12.15 10.17 -27.14
N LEU A 328 -12.71 10.92 -28.10
CA LEU A 328 -14.16 10.96 -28.35
C LEU A 328 -14.72 9.62 -28.87
N GLY A 329 -13.94 8.87 -29.64
CA GLY A 329 -14.34 7.56 -30.15
C GLY A 329 -14.42 6.47 -29.06
N ASP A 330 -13.52 6.53 -28.09
CA ASP A 330 -13.48 5.57 -26.98
C ASP A 330 -14.62 5.81 -25.97
N ILE A 331 -15.02 7.08 -25.76
CA ILE A 331 -16.17 7.45 -24.92
C ILE A 331 -17.50 6.95 -25.51
N ASP A 332 -17.66 7.02 -26.84
CA ASP A 332 -18.83 6.51 -27.54
C ASP A 332 -18.91 4.97 -27.48
N SER A 333 -17.76 4.29 -27.52
CA SER A 333 -17.69 2.83 -27.35
C SER A 333 -18.13 2.39 -25.94
N ILE A 334 -17.65 3.09 -24.90
CA ILE A 334 -18.03 2.80 -23.51
C ILE A 334 -19.52 3.06 -23.27
N SER A 335 -20.09 4.10 -23.88
CA SER A 335 -21.52 4.41 -23.75
C SER A 335 -22.39 3.31 -24.37
N ARG A 336 -22.01 2.77 -25.54
CA ARG A 336 -22.72 1.64 -26.16
C ARG A 336 -22.66 0.37 -25.33
N GLN A 337 -21.53 0.09 -24.69
CA GLN A 337 -21.40 -1.07 -23.81
C GLN A 337 -22.31 -0.94 -22.58
N ARG A 338 -22.36 0.24 -21.97
CA ARG A 338 -23.25 0.50 -20.83
C ARG A 338 -24.71 0.26 -21.19
N ASP A 339 -25.16 0.78 -22.33
CA ASP A 339 -26.55 0.66 -22.76
C ASP A 339 -26.93 -0.81 -23.09
N ASP A 340 -25.99 -1.60 -23.62
CA ASP A 340 -26.18 -3.06 -23.85
C ASP A 340 -26.30 -3.85 -22.52
N PHE A 341 -25.51 -3.47 -21.50
CA PHE A 341 -25.63 -4.06 -20.16
C PHE A 341 -26.97 -3.72 -19.50
N GLU A 342 -27.43 -2.48 -19.63
CA GLU A 342 -28.71 -2.04 -19.06
C GLU A 342 -29.90 -2.77 -19.72
N TYR A 343 -29.84 -2.98 -21.03
CA TYR A 343 -30.82 -3.79 -21.75
C TYR A 343 -30.85 -5.25 -21.27
N LYS A 344 -29.69 -5.89 -21.13
CA LYS A 344 -29.59 -7.28 -20.64
C LYS A 344 -30.12 -7.41 -19.21
N TYR A 345 -29.80 -6.46 -18.34
CA TYR A 345 -30.27 -6.46 -16.96
C TYR A 345 -31.80 -6.36 -16.86
N LYS A 346 -32.42 -5.53 -17.72
CA LYS A 346 -33.87 -5.38 -17.76
C LYS A 346 -34.57 -6.66 -18.23
N ASN A 347 -34.03 -7.35 -19.23
CA ASN A 347 -34.59 -8.63 -19.68
C ASN A 347 -34.58 -9.70 -18.57
N ILE A 348 -33.51 -9.77 -17.76
CA ILE A 348 -33.43 -10.72 -16.65
C ILE A 348 -34.49 -10.41 -15.56
N LEU A 349 -34.76 -9.14 -15.30
CA LEU A 349 -35.81 -8.74 -14.36
C LEU A 349 -37.20 -9.17 -14.85
N ASP A 350 -37.48 -9.01 -16.15
CA ASP A 350 -38.75 -9.42 -16.74
C ASP A 350 -38.92 -10.95 -16.70
N GLU A 351 -37.86 -11.72 -16.96
CA GLU A 351 -37.88 -13.19 -16.83
C GLU A 351 -38.16 -13.65 -15.39
N ASN A 352 -37.56 -12.99 -14.39
CA ASN A 352 -37.81 -13.29 -12.99
C ASN A 352 -39.27 -13.01 -12.57
N ALA A 353 -39.88 -11.95 -13.11
CA ALA A 353 -41.29 -11.65 -12.84
C ALA A 353 -42.21 -12.78 -13.36
N ILE A 354 -41.90 -13.34 -14.54
CA ILE A 354 -42.66 -14.47 -15.11
C ILE A 354 -42.52 -15.74 -14.25
N LEU A 355 -41.34 -16.01 -13.70
CA LEU A 355 -41.11 -17.16 -12.83
C LEU A 355 -41.87 -17.05 -11.51
N ILE A 356 -41.93 -15.86 -10.92
CA ILE A 356 -42.71 -15.60 -9.70
C ILE A 356 -44.20 -15.89 -9.93
N GLN A 357 -44.76 -15.45 -11.05
CA GLN A 357 -46.16 -15.70 -11.38
C GLN A 357 -46.48 -17.20 -11.50
N LYS A 358 -45.58 -17.98 -12.11
CA LYS A 358 -45.75 -19.44 -12.25
C LYS A 358 -45.72 -20.17 -10.90
N LEU A 359 -44.95 -19.67 -9.92
CA LEU A 359 -44.90 -20.23 -8.58
C LEU A 359 -46.22 -20.00 -7.82
N GLU A 360 -46.80 -18.80 -7.94
CA GLU A 360 -48.10 -18.49 -7.33
C GLU A 360 -49.23 -19.37 -7.89
N ASP A 361 -49.22 -19.65 -9.19
CA ASP A 361 -50.20 -20.52 -9.84
C ASP A 361 -50.10 -21.97 -9.30
N LEU A 362 -48.88 -22.49 -9.11
CA LEU A 362 -48.67 -23.84 -8.56
C LEU A 362 -49.13 -23.98 -7.10
N GLU A 363 -48.90 -22.96 -6.27
CA GLU A 363 -49.37 -22.95 -4.88
C GLU A 363 -50.91 -22.97 -4.77
N SER A 364 -51.60 -22.37 -5.75
CA SER A 364 -53.07 -22.36 -5.78
C SER A 364 -53.67 -23.74 -6.07
N ILE A 365 -53.03 -24.53 -6.94
CA ILE A 365 -53.44 -25.89 -7.31
C ILE A 365 -53.29 -26.85 -6.11
N GLN A 366 -52.21 -26.69 -5.34
CA GLN A 366 -51.95 -27.55 -4.18
C GLN A 366 -53.01 -27.42 -3.08
N LYS A 367 -53.61 -26.23 -2.90
CA LYS A 367 -54.70 -26.00 -1.92
C LYS A 367 -55.99 -26.73 -2.27
N ILE A 368 -56.29 -26.89 -3.56
CA ILE A 368 -57.51 -27.56 -4.04
C ILE A 368 -57.44 -29.07 -3.73
N HIS A 369 -56.28 -29.71 -3.89
CA HIS A 369 -56.13 -31.14 -3.61
C HIS A 369 -56.23 -31.51 -2.12
N SER A 370 -55.90 -30.60 -1.20
CA SER A 370 -56.06 -30.86 0.24
C SER A 370 -57.53 -30.92 0.70
N GLN A 371 -58.49 -30.49 -0.12
CA GLN A 371 -59.90 -30.38 0.25
C GLN A 371 -60.77 -31.58 -0.20
N GLU A 372 -60.33 -32.37 -1.18
CA GLU A 372 -61.07 -33.54 -1.70
C GLU A 372 -60.93 -34.81 -0.85
N ASN A 373 -59.96 -34.86 0.07
CA ASN A 373 -59.70 -36.04 0.90
C ASN A 373 -60.69 -36.25 2.08
N SER A 374 -61.68 -35.37 2.32
CA SER A 374 -62.63 -35.52 3.44
C SER A 374 -63.85 -36.41 3.15
N ASP A 375 -64.20 -36.66 1.88
CA ASP A 375 -65.44 -37.37 1.51
C ASP A 375 -65.32 -38.91 1.48
N SER A 376 -64.10 -39.45 1.65
CA SER A 376 -63.81 -40.89 1.64
C SER A 376 -64.27 -41.62 2.93
N GLY A 377 -64.42 -40.89 4.05
CA GLY A 377 -64.79 -41.46 5.35
C GLY A 377 -66.23 -41.98 5.45
N GLU A 378 -67.20 -41.29 4.84
CA GLU A 378 -68.63 -41.63 4.95
C GLU A 378 -69.00 -42.96 4.26
N PHE A 379 -68.24 -43.38 3.24
CA PHE A 379 -68.52 -44.60 2.50
C PHE A 379 -68.10 -45.87 3.25
N LYS A 380 -67.04 -45.78 4.06
CA LYS A 380 -66.49 -46.92 4.82
C LYS A 380 -67.43 -47.35 5.94
N ASP A 381 -68.09 -46.39 6.59
CA ASP A 381 -69.03 -46.64 7.69
C ASP A 381 -70.35 -47.27 7.20
N LYS A 382 -70.83 -46.88 6.00
CA LYS A 382 -72.02 -47.48 5.38
C LYS A 382 -71.81 -48.95 5.00
N TYR A 383 -70.61 -49.31 4.54
CA TYR A 383 -70.28 -50.70 4.19
C TYR A 383 -70.22 -51.62 5.43
N ILE A 384 -69.58 -51.15 6.50
CA ILE A 384 -69.49 -51.89 7.77
C ILE A 384 -70.88 -52.13 8.37
N HIS A 385 -71.78 -51.15 8.29
CA HIS A 385 -73.15 -51.29 8.79
C HIS A 385 -73.97 -52.32 7.97
N LEU A 386 -73.77 -52.41 6.66
CA LEU A 386 -74.50 -53.34 5.79
C LEU A 386 -74.01 -54.79 5.96
N ALA A 387 -72.69 -55.00 6.09
CA ALA A 387 -72.10 -56.31 6.35
C ALA A 387 -72.58 -56.91 7.70
N ASN A 388 -72.70 -56.07 8.72
CA ASN A 388 -73.24 -56.49 10.03
C ASN A 388 -74.73 -56.85 9.99
N LYS A 389 -75.52 -56.21 9.10
CA LYS A 389 -76.93 -56.57 8.88
C LYS A 389 -77.07 -57.93 8.19
N HIS A 390 -76.20 -58.23 7.23
CA HIS A 390 -76.17 -59.51 6.53
C HIS A 390 -75.83 -60.68 7.48
N LYS A 391 -74.87 -60.46 8.37
CA LYS A 391 -74.46 -61.45 9.38
C LYS A 391 -75.55 -61.74 10.43
N LYS A 392 -76.46 -60.79 10.69
CA LYS A 392 -77.65 -61.01 11.53
C LYS A 392 -78.71 -61.85 10.79
N LEU A 393 -78.97 -61.53 9.53
CA LEU A 393 -79.93 -62.27 8.70
C LEU A 393 -79.51 -63.73 8.47
N GLU A 394 -78.21 -64.01 8.27
CA GLU A 394 -77.71 -65.38 8.17
C GLU A 394 -77.93 -66.19 9.46
N LYS A 395 -77.72 -65.57 10.62
CA LYS A 395 -77.99 -66.23 11.91
C LYS A 395 -79.48 -66.50 12.08
N GLU A 396 -80.34 -65.57 11.71
CA GLU A 396 -81.79 -65.75 11.76
C GLU A 396 -82.25 -66.86 10.80
N PHE A 397 -81.68 -66.93 9.60
CA PHE A 397 -81.96 -67.99 8.62
C PHE A 397 -81.52 -69.37 9.12
N SER A 398 -80.31 -69.50 9.68
CA SER A 398 -79.85 -70.75 10.32
C SER A 398 -80.74 -71.17 11.49
N THR A 399 -81.26 -70.23 12.30
CA THR A 399 -82.19 -70.58 13.39
C THR A 399 -83.57 -71.01 12.90
N LEU A 400 -84.03 -70.48 11.76
CA LEU A 400 -85.29 -70.87 11.11
C LEU A 400 -85.18 -72.23 10.44
N GLU A 401 -84.06 -72.50 9.77
CA GLU A 401 -83.76 -73.78 9.14
C GLU A 401 -83.65 -74.91 10.19
N ALA A 402 -83.06 -74.63 11.35
CA ALA A 402 -83.05 -75.55 12.50
C ALA A 402 -84.45 -75.80 13.09
N LYS A 403 -85.34 -74.79 13.12
CA LYS A 403 -86.74 -74.96 13.55
C LYS A 403 -87.58 -75.77 12.55
N LEU A 404 -87.27 -75.65 11.26
CA LEU A 404 -87.95 -76.37 10.17
C LEU A 404 -87.54 -77.85 10.14
N LEU A 405 -86.28 -78.16 10.49
CA LEU A 405 -85.83 -79.55 10.68
C LEU A 405 -86.52 -80.24 11.87
N ALA A 406 -86.86 -79.48 12.92
CA ALA A 406 -87.57 -80.00 14.09
C ALA A 406 -89.09 -80.22 13.87
N GLN A 407 -89.68 -79.66 12.81
CA GLN A 407 -91.11 -79.83 12.48
C GLN A 407 -91.39 -80.88 11.40
N LYS A 408 -90.36 -81.56 10.87
CA LYS A 408 -90.46 -82.50 9.75
C LYS A 408 -90.92 -83.92 10.08
N ASP A 409 -91.57 -84.13 11.22
CA ASP A 409 -92.14 -85.44 11.62
C ASP A 409 -93.68 -85.53 11.61
N LYS A 410 -94.43 -84.51 11.17
CA LYS A 410 -95.88 -84.66 10.94
C LYS A 410 -96.39 -83.95 9.68
N LYS A 411 -96.59 -84.76 8.64
CA LYS A 411 -97.52 -84.74 7.50
C LYS A 411 -98.08 -83.43 6.90
N GLU A 412 -98.13 -83.52 5.56
CA GLU A 412 -99.12 -83.03 4.59
C GLU A 412 -98.99 -81.61 4.00
N ASN A 413 -98.65 -81.63 2.70
CA ASN A 413 -99.19 -80.80 1.60
C ASN A 413 -99.99 -79.56 2.02
N ARG A 414 -99.32 -78.41 1.97
CA ARG A 414 -99.90 -77.20 1.38
C ARG A 414 -98.85 -76.56 0.48
N ASP A 415 -99.27 -76.30 -0.75
CA ASP A 415 -98.58 -75.40 -1.69
C ASP A 415 -98.40 -74.04 -1.02
N ASP A 416 -97.24 -73.79 -0.44
CA ASP A 416 -96.95 -72.50 0.16
C ASP A 416 -96.36 -71.60 -0.92
N SER A 417 -97.22 -70.78 -1.51
CA SER A 417 -96.86 -69.58 -2.28
C SER A 417 -95.68 -68.82 -1.64
N ALA A 418 -95.60 -68.82 -0.31
CA ALA A 418 -94.49 -68.28 0.47
C ALA A 418 -93.14 -68.96 0.17
N THR A 419 -93.06 -70.28 0.00
CA THR A 419 -91.81 -70.99 -0.31
C THR A 419 -91.32 -70.77 -1.73
N LYS A 420 -92.24 -70.55 -2.69
CA LYS A 420 -91.88 -70.17 -4.06
C LYS A 420 -91.43 -68.71 -4.11
N TYR A 421 -92.15 -67.81 -3.43
CA TYR A 421 -91.77 -66.40 -3.31
C TYR A 421 -90.40 -66.23 -2.65
N LEU A 422 -90.13 -66.97 -1.56
CA LEU A 422 -88.83 -66.96 -0.90
C LEU A 422 -87.72 -67.53 -1.78
N LYS A 423 -88.00 -68.54 -2.62
CA LYS A 423 -87.00 -69.04 -3.59
C LYS A 423 -86.69 -68.02 -4.68
N ASP A 424 -87.72 -67.38 -5.23
CA ASP A 424 -87.54 -66.35 -6.25
C ASP A 424 -86.83 -65.12 -5.66
N GLU A 425 -87.16 -64.73 -4.42
CA GLU A 425 -86.47 -63.65 -3.67
C GLU A 425 -85.02 -64.03 -3.34
N LEU A 426 -84.72 -65.30 -3.06
CA LEU A 426 -83.35 -65.79 -2.85
C LEU A 426 -82.54 -65.83 -4.16
N ILE A 427 -83.19 -66.10 -5.29
CA ILE A 427 -82.56 -66.00 -6.62
C ILE A 427 -82.26 -64.53 -6.95
N VAL A 428 -83.20 -63.62 -6.72
CA VAL A 428 -82.99 -62.18 -6.90
C VAL A 428 -81.87 -61.68 -5.98
N ALA A 429 -81.86 -62.08 -4.70
CA ALA A 429 -80.80 -61.74 -3.76
C ALA A 429 -79.43 -62.32 -4.19
N ARG A 430 -79.38 -63.52 -4.78
CA ARG A 430 -78.14 -64.09 -5.32
C ARG A 430 -77.64 -63.34 -6.55
N GLU A 431 -78.54 -62.90 -7.42
CA GLU A 431 -78.19 -62.06 -8.56
C GLU A 431 -77.69 -60.69 -8.11
N GLU A 432 -78.29 -60.10 -7.08
CA GLU A 432 -77.82 -58.87 -6.46
C GLU A 432 -76.46 -59.05 -5.78
N ILE A 433 -76.24 -60.15 -5.06
CA ILE A 433 -74.94 -60.49 -4.48
C ILE A 433 -73.89 -60.66 -5.56
N ASN A 434 -74.21 -61.31 -6.68
CA ASN A 434 -73.26 -61.45 -7.80
C ASN A 434 -72.97 -60.10 -8.47
N LYS A 435 -73.97 -59.23 -8.64
CA LYS A 435 -73.76 -57.86 -9.12
C LYS A 435 -72.88 -57.06 -8.16
N LEU A 436 -73.13 -57.16 -6.85
CA LEU A 436 -72.33 -56.52 -5.81
C LEU A 436 -70.91 -57.09 -5.75
N LYS A 437 -70.74 -58.40 -5.91
CA LYS A 437 -69.43 -59.06 -5.94
C LYS A 437 -68.60 -58.59 -7.13
N ASN A 438 -69.20 -58.52 -8.32
CA ASN A 438 -68.53 -57.98 -9.49
C ASN A 438 -68.20 -56.49 -9.29
N ARG A 439 -69.12 -55.72 -8.68
CA ARG A 439 -68.87 -54.32 -8.35
C ARG A 439 -67.73 -54.14 -7.34
N VAL A 440 -67.62 -55.02 -6.34
CA VAL A 440 -66.52 -55.04 -5.37
C VAL A 440 -65.21 -55.41 -6.06
N GLN A 441 -65.23 -56.35 -7.00
CA GLN A 441 -64.04 -56.69 -7.78
C GLN A 441 -63.59 -55.51 -8.65
N ASP A 442 -64.51 -54.84 -9.34
CA ASP A 442 -64.22 -53.63 -10.11
C ASP A 442 -63.68 -52.50 -9.22
N LEU A 443 -64.23 -52.36 -8.00
CA LEU A 443 -63.76 -51.39 -7.02
C LEU A 443 -62.39 -51.76 -6.46
N LEU A 444 -62.08 -53.04 -6.27
CA LEU A 444 -60.75 -53.49 -5.82
C LEU A 444 -59.69 -53.18 -6.87
N VAL A 445 -59.96 -53.47 -8.14
CA VAL A 445 -59.05 -53.12 -9.24
C VAL A 445 -58.86 -51.60 -9.32
N LYS A 446 -59.95 -50.83 -9.23
CA LYS A 446 -59.83 -49.36 -9.15
C LYS A 446 -59.08 -48.86 -7.93
N ASN A 447 -59.17 -49.56 -6.80
CA ASN A 447 -58.48 -49.20 -5.57
C ASN A 447 -56.98 -49.56 -5.64
N GLU A 448 -56.63 -50.62 -6.38
CA GLU A 448 -55.24 -50.95 -6.73
C GLU A 448 -54.66 -49.88 -7.67
N GLU A 449 -55.37 -49.49 -8.72
CA GLU A 449 -54.97 -48.38 -9.62
C GLU A 449 -54.85 -47.04 -8.86
N LEU A 450 -55.75 -46.77 -7.92
CA LEU A 450 -55.70 -45.59 -7.05
C LEU A 450 -54.56 -45.66 -6.02
N ASN A 451 -54.22 -46.85 -5.53
CA ASN A 451 -53.07 -47.02 -4.62
C ASN A 451 -51.75 -46.85 -5.36
N GLU A 452 -51.63 -47.36 -6.58
CA GLU A 452 -50.43 -47.15 -7.41
C GLU A 452 -50.24 -45.66 -7.72
N SER A 453 -51.30 -44.96 -8.13
CA SER A 453 -51.23 -43.50 -8.32
C SER A 453 -51.03 -42.72 -7.01
N SER A 454 -51.52 -43.22 -5.87
CA SER A 454 -51.24 -42.63 -4.55
C SER A 454 -49.79 -42.87 -4.10
N GLU A 455 -49.16 -44.01 -4.43
CA GLU A 455 -47.75 -44.27 -4.13
C GLU A 455 -46.84 -43.37 -4.98
N GLU A 456 -47.15 -43.18 -6.25
CA GLU A 456 -46.45 -42.21 -7.11
C GLU A 456 -46.59 -40.78 -6.57
N SER A 457 -47.81 -40.36 -6.22
CA SER A 457 -48.07 -39.04 -5.64
C SER A 457 -47.37 -38.83 -4.29
N ASN A 458 -47.28 -39.87 -3.45
CA ASN A 458 -46.54 -39.84 -2.19
C ASN A 458 -45.03 -39.72 -2.42
N SER A 459 -44.49 -40.36 -3.47
CA SER A 459 -43.09 -40.20 -3.86
C SER A 459 -42.80 -38.78 -4.35
N GLU A 460 -43.71 -38.18 -5.12
CA GLU A 460 -43.59 -36.80 -5.61
C GLU A 460 -43.72 -35.77 -4.48
N THR A 461 -44.59 -36.01 -3.51
CA THR A 461 -44.69 -35.15 -2.31
C THR A 461 -43.47 -35.29 -1.41
N LEU A 462 -42.85 -36.47 -1.31
CA LEU A 462 -41.56 -36.63 -0.62
C LEU A 462 -40.45 -35.83 -1.32
N LYS A 463 -40.37 -35.88 -2.66
CA LYS A 463 -39.44 -35.07 -3.45
C LYS A 463 -39.72 -33.57 -3.28
N HIS A 464 -40.97 -33.15 -3.33
CA HIS A 464 -41.36 -31.76 -3.08
C HIS A 464 -41.02 -31.31 -1.66
N ASN A 465 -41.22 -32.15 -0.65
CA ASN A 465 -40.88 -31.82 0.73
C ASN A 465 -39.36 -31.70 0.95
N GLN A 466 -38.56 -32.55 0.29
CA GLN A 466 -37.11 -32.41 0.27
C GLN A 466 -36.68 -31.11 -0.43
N LEU A 467 -37.29 -30.79 -1.58
CA LEU A 467 -37.03 -29.54 -2.28
C LEU A 467 -37.42 -28.32 -1.42
N ILE A 468 -38.57 -28.35 -0.76
CA ILE A 468 -39.01 -27.31 0.18
C ILE A 468 -38.03 -27.19 1.36
N SER A 469 -37.49 -28.30 1.86
CA SER A 469 -36.49 -28.29 2.94
C SER A 469 -35.19 -27.62 2.49
N ASN A 470 -34.71 -27.95 1.28
CA ASN A 470 -33.53 -27.33 0.68
C ASN A 470 -33.76 -25.83 0.44
N LEU A 471 -34.88 -25.46 -0.17
CA LEU A 471 -35.25 -24.05 -0.40
C LEU A 471 -35.37 -23.26 0.90
N ARG A 472 -35.85 -23.88 1.99
CA ARG A 472 -35.88 -23.25 3.33
C ARG A 472 -34.48 -23.05 3.90
N SER A 473 -33.58 -24.03 3.72
CA SER A 473 -32.18 -23.91 4.10
C SER A 473 -31.49 -22.80 3.31
N ASP A 474 -31.68 -22.76 2.00
CA ASP A 474 -31.10 -21.74 1.12
C ASP A 474 -31.65 -20.36 1.43
N ASN A 475 -32.96 -20.21 1.65
CA ASN A 475 -33.55 -18.95 2.11
C ASN A 475 -32.99 -18.51 3.46
N LYS A 476 -32.74 -19.44 4.38
CA LYS A 476 -32.11 -19.12 5.66
C LYS A 476 -30.70 -18.56 5.45
N GLN A 477 -29.89 -19.19 4.61
CA GLN A 477 -28.56 -18.69 4.26
C GLN A 477 -28.62 -17.34 3.53
N LEU A 478 -29.61 -17.14 2.66
CA LEU A 478 -29.83 -15.87 1.96
C LEU A 478 -30.21 -14.74 2.93
N ILE A 479 -31.06 -15.03 3.92
CA ILE A 479 -31.44 -14.09 4.97
C ILE A 479 -30.20 -13.73 5.83
N GLU A 480 -29.39 -14.71 6.21
CA GLU A 480 -28.13 -14.48 6.94
C GLU A 480 -27.17 -13.60 6.12
N LYS A 481 -26.94 -13.92 4.84
CA LYS A 481 -26.14 -13.09 3.92
C LYS A 481 -26.72 -11.68 3.76
N TYR A 482 -28.04 -11.54 3.67
CA TYR A 482 -28.70 -10.24 3.59
C TYR A 482 -28.47 -9.41 4.85
N HIS A 483 -28.54 -10.03 6.04
CA HIS A 483 -28.25 -9.35 7.30
C HIS A 483 -26.79 -8.92 7.41
N GLU A 484 -25.84 -9.78 7.01
CA GLU A 484 -24.42 -9.42 6.94
C GLU A 484 -24.18 -8.26 5.97
N LEU A 485 -24.80 -8.28 4.79
CA LEU A 485 -24.69 -7.21 3.80
C LEU A 485 -25.26 -5.90 4.35
N LYS A 486 -26.40 -5.97 5.05
CA LYS A 486 -27.07 -4.82 5.69
C LYS A 486 -26.23 -4.20 6.79
N GLU A 487 -25.58 -5.01 7.64
CA GLU A 487 -24.62 -4.51 8.62
C GLU A 487 -23.41 -3.85 7.94
N ARG A 488 -22.90 -4.45 6.87
CA ARG A 488 -21.75 -3.91 6.13
C ARG A 488 -22.10 -2.58 5.46
N THR A 489 -23.30 -2.45 4.88
CA THR A 489 -23.79 -1.17 4.33
C THR A 489 -24.03 -0.13 5.41
N ALA A 490 -24.52 -0.52 6.59
CA ALA A 490 -24.63 0.40 7.73
C ALA A 490 -23.25 0.94 8.16
N LYS A 491 -22.24 0.07 8.25
CA LYS A 491 -20.84 0.46 8.53
C LYS A 491 -20.29 1.41 7.46
N TYR A 492 -20.49 1.11 6.17
CA TYR A 492 -20.07 2.01 5.09
C TYR A 492 -20.79 3.35 5.13
N LYS A 493 -22.07 3.39 5.49
CA LYS A 493 -22.82 4.65 5.63
C LYS A 493 -22.26 5.51 6.77
N VAL A 494 -21.87 4.90 7.89
CA VAL A 494 -21.20 5.61 8.99
C VAL A 494 -19.85 6.16 8.54
N ALA A 495 -18.99 5.32 7.93
CA ALA A 495 -17.70 5.75 7.43
C ALA A 495 -17.81 6.87 6.38
N TYR A 496 -18.81 6.80 5.49
CA TYR A 496 -19.08 7.86 4.51
C TYR A 496 -19.48 9.17 5.18
N ASN A 497 -20.33 9.12 6.21
CA ASN A 497 -20.74 10.30 6.95
C ASN A 497 -19.55 10.94 7.70
N GLU A 498 -18.71 10.12 8.34
CA GLU A 498 -17.47 10.56 9.00
C GLU A 498 -16.52 11.22 8.00
N LEU A 499 -16.34 10.62 6.82
CA LEU A 499 -15.53 11.19 5.75
C LEU A 499 -16.11 12.51 5.24
N SER A 500 -17.42 12.58 5.02
CA SER A 500 -18.13 13.80 4.62
C SER A 500 -17.95 14.92 5.66
N ASP A 501 -18.05 14.61 6.95
CA ASP A 501 -17.90 15.61 8.01
C ASP A 501 -16.43 16.03 8.19
N SER A 502 -15.48 15.12 7.99
CA SER A 502 -14.05 15.46 7.91
C SER A 502 -13.76 16.42 6.74
N TYR A 503 -14.37 16.19 5.58
CA TYR A 503 -14.23 17.06 4.41
C TYR A 503 -14.84 18.45 4.65
N LYS A 504 -16.00 18.53 5.33
CA LYS A 504 -16.58 19.82 5.75
C LYS A 504 -15.65 20.59 6.69
N LYS A 505 -15.06 19.91 7.69
CA LYS A 505 -14.07 20.52 8.60
C LYS A 505 -12.85 21.02 7.83
N LEU A 506 -12.28 20.20 6.95
CA LEU A 506 -11.13 20.58 6.12
C LEU A 506 -11.44 21.79 5.22
N LYS A 507 -12.65 21.83 4.64
CA LYS A 507 -13.10 22.97 3.83
C LYS A 507 -13.26 24.25 4.66
N GLN A 508 -13.68 24.13 5.92
CA GLN A 508 -13.77 25.26 6.85
C GLN A 508 -12.38 25.75 7.26
N GLU A 509 -11.46 24.84 7.62
CA GLU A 509 -10.07 25.18 7.92
C GLU A 509 -9.37 25.86 6.73
N PHE A 510 -9.64 25.41 5.51
CA PHE A 510 -9.12 26.04 4.30
C PHE A 510 -9.66 27.47 4.13
N LYS A 511 -10.96 27.70 4.36
CA LYS A 511 -11.54 29.05 4.35
C LYS A 511 -10.92 29.95 5.41
N GLU A 512 -10.68 29.44 6.61
CA GLU A 512 -10.06 30.19 7.70
C GLU A 512 -8.58 30.50 7.41
N ARG A 513 -7.82 29.54 6.87
CA ARG A 513 -6.44 29.79 6.40
C ARG A 513 -6.42 30.82 5.29
N ASN A 514 -7.32 30.74 4.31
CA ASN A 514 -7.35 31.68 3.20
C ASN A 514 -7.74 33.09 3.68
N ALA A 515 -8.65 33.21 4.65
CA ALA A 515 -8.96 34.49 5.29
C ALA A 515 -7.77 35.06 6.07
N LYS A 516 -7.00 34.22 6.78
CA LYS A 516 -5.74 34.63 7.43
C LYS A 516 -4.69 35.07 6.42
N PHE A 517 -4.58 34.35 5.30
CA PHE A 517 -3.66 34.69 4.21
C PHE A 517 -4.03 36.04 3.59
N SER A 518 -5.30 36.26 3.25
CA SER A 518 -5.78 37.55 2.75
C SER A 518 -5.51 38.72 3.72
N LYS A 519 -5.68 38.51 5.04
CA LYS A 519 -5.29 39.49 6.06
C LYS A 519 -3.77 39.75 6.09
N MET A 520 -2.96 38.71 5.92
CA MET A 520 -1.49 38.85 5.82
C MET A 520 -1.09 39.59 4.55
N THR A 521 -1.70 39.28 3.40
CA THR A 521 -1.47 39.98 2.14
C THR A 521 -1.82 41.46 2.28
N ALA A 522 -3.00 41.79 2.83
CA ALA A 522 -3.39 43.19 3.06
C ALA A 522 -2.43 43.93 4.01
N LYS A 523 -1.91 43.28 5.06
CA LYS A 523 -0.86 43.87 5.91
C LYS A 523 0.45 44.07 5.16
N THR A 524 0.82 43.12 4.31
CA THR A 524 2.05 43.19 3.51
C THR A 524 1.94 44.32 2.49
N ASP A 525 0.80 44.45 1.82
CA ASP A 525 0.53 45.53 0.87
C ASP A 525 0.55 46.90 1.57
N ALA A 526 -0.03 47.01 2.77
CA ALA A 526 0.05 48.24 3.56
C ALA A 526 1.50 48.59 3.99
N ILE A 527 2.33 47.59 4.30
CA ILE A 527 3.75 47.80 4.58
C ILE A 527 4.48 48.24 3.30
N ILE A 528 4.21 47.62 2.15
CA ILE A 528 4.78 48.01 0.86
C ILE A 528 4.41 49.44 0.53
N GLU A 529 3.16 49.84 0.74
CA GLU A 529 2.69 51.20 0.48
C GLU A 529 3.32 52.21 1.45
N SER A 530 3.48 51.85 2.73
CA SER A 530 4.23 52.66 3.70
C SER A 530 5.71 52.80 3.34
N LEU A 531 6.35 51.73 2.86
CA LEU A 531 7.74 51.76 2.41
C LEU A 531 7.89 52.60 1.15
N LYS A 532 6.97 52.50 0.18
CA LYS A 532 6.95 53.37 -1.01
C LYS A 532 6.83 54.84 -0.61
N ALA A 533 5.89 55.19 0.28
CA ALA A 533 5.73 56.56 0.78
C ALA A 533 6.99 57.08 1.51
N LYS A 534 7.68 56.22 2.28
CA LYS A 534 8.96 56.58 2.92
C LYS A 534 10.10 56.73 1.92
N VAL A 535 10.13 55.91 0.87
CA VAL A 535 11.13 56.01 -0.21
C VAL A 535 10.91 57.29 -1.02
N ASP A 536 9.67 57.63 -1.32
CA ASP A 536 9.34 58.87 -2.03
C ASP A 536 9.67 60.10 -1.17
N GLY A 537 9.34 60.09 0.13
CA GLY A 537 9.74 61.15 1.06
C GLY A 537 11.26 61.23 1.29
N ALA A 538 11.97 60.10 1.28
CA ALA A 538 13.42 60.07 1.34
C ALA A 538 14.03 60.64 0.05
N LYS A 539 13.45 60.35 -1.12
CA LYS A 539 13.89 60.89 -2.40
C LYS A 539 13.77 62.42 -2.44
N ASP A 540 12.69 62.98 -1.89
CA ASP A 540 12.52 64.43 -1.75
C ASP A 540 13.53 65.04 -0.76
N ASN A 541 13.84 64.34 0.33
CA ASN A 541 14.87 64.76 1.28
C ASN A 541 16.29 64.64 0.71
N TYR A 542 16.60 63.59 -0.07
CA TYR A 542 17.88 63.44 -0.75
C TYR A 542 18.04 64.53 -1.82
N SER A 543 16.98 64.88 -2.55
CA SER A 543 17.01 66.00 -3.51
C SER A 543 17.37 67.33 -2.81
N LYS A 544 16.73 67.63 -1.67
CA LYS A 544 17.06 68.81 -0.86
C LYS A 544 18.46 68.76 -0.25
N LYS A 545 18.89 67.59 0.22
CA LYS A 545 20.22 67.42 0.83
C LYS A 545 21.34 67.42 -0.21
N VAL A 546 21.06 67.02 -1.44
CA VAL A 546 21.96 67.18 -2.58
C VAL A 546 22.12 68.65 -2.93
N GLN A 547 21.04 69.45 -2.93
CA GLN A 547 21.13 70.91 -3.05
C GLN A 547 21.95 71.55 -1.92
N GLU A 548 21.70 71.15 -0.65
CA GLU A 548 22.50 71.62 0.48
C GLU A 548 23.97 71.19 0.38
N LEU A 549 24.27 69.98 -0.12
CA LEU A 549 25.63 69.50 -0.35
C LEU A 549 26.33 70.20 -1.51
N GLU A 550 25.59 70.67 -2.51
CA GLU A 550 26.11 71.52 -3.60
C GLU A 550 26.49 72.90 -3.05
N GLU A 551 25.62 73.50 -2.22
CA GLU A 551 25.94 74.76 -1.52
C GLU A 551 27.10 74.62 -0.53
N VAL A 552 27.21 73.46 0.15
CA VAL A 552 28.33 73.14 1.05
C VAL A 552 29.60 72.86 0.25
N LYS A 553 29.54 72.24 -0.93
CA LYS A 553 30.70 72.08 -1.83
C LYS A 553 31.23 73.42 -2.31
N ASP A 554 30.36 74.38 -2.62
CA ASP A 554 30.79 75.73 -2.99
C ASP A 554 31.44 76.47 -1.81
N ARG A 555 30.93 76.27 -0.58
CA ARG A 555 31.57 76.75 0.65
C ARG A 555 32.87 76.03 0.96
N GLU A 556 32.96 74.73 0.71
CA GLU A 556 34.17 73.91 0.88
C GLU A 556 35.23 74.24 -0.15
N ALA A 557 34.89 74.54 -1.40
CA ALA A 557 35.84 75.05 -2.38
C ALA A 557 36.44 76.39 -1.91
N THR A 558 35.62 77.24 -1.28
CA THR A 558 36.04 78.51 -0.68
C THR A 558 36.89 78.31 0.60
N LEU A 559 36.60 77.26 1.38
CA LEU A 559 37.35 76.89 2.58
C LEU A 559 38.62 76.09 2.27
N MET A 560 38.68 75.31 1.21
CA MET A 560 39.87 74.56 0.76
C MET A 560 40.97 75.52 0.30
N ILE A 561 40.60 76.63 -0.34
CA ILE A 561 41.52 77.75 -0.60
C ILE A 561 42.10 78.33 0.71
N LYS A 562 41.31 78.35 1.80
CA LYS A 562 41.76 78.79 3.13
C LYS A 562 42.48 77.70 3.94
N ILE A 563 42.22 76.43 3.67
CA ILE A 563 42.84 75.27 4.36
C ILE A 563 44.21 74.93 3.76
N GLU A 564 44.45 75.24 2.47
CA GLU A 564 45.81 75.23 1.89
C GLU A 564 46.75 76.25 2.57
N GLU A 565 46.23 77.32 3.18
CA GLU A 565 47.01 78.23 4.04
C GLU A 565 47.23 77.69 5.46
N PHE A 566 46.46 76.70 5.92
CA PHE A 566 46.49 76.17 7.30
C PHE A 566 47.09 74.77 7.45
N LYS A 567 47.38 74.04 6.38
CA LYS A 567 48.14 72.77 6.39
C LYS A 567 49.65 72.95 6.59
N LYS A 568 50.03 73.76 7.57
CA LYS A 568 51.42 73.93 8.04
C LYS A 568 51.63 73.55 9.51
N VAL A 569 50.64 72.96 10.18
CA VAL A 569 50.76 72.55 11.58
C VAL A 569 50.01 71.24 11.81
N GLU A 570 50.82 70.22 12.13
CA GLU A 570 50.57 69.06 12.97
C GLU A 570 49.58 67.97 12.54
N GLU A 571 50.22 66.86 12.18
CA GLU A 571 49.77 65.47 12.23
C GLU A 571 49.47 64.98 13.67
N GLU A 572 48.59 63.96 13.71
CA GLU A 572 48.75 62.68 14.43
C GLU A 572 47.93 62.33 15.70
N ASN A 573 47.36 61.11 15.61
CA ASN A 573 47.04 60.07 16.62
C ASN A 573 45.58 59.91 17.13
N GLN A 574 44.85 58.82 16.80
CA GLN A 574 44.94 57.38 17.22
C GLN A 574 44.45 57.16 18.70
N ILE A 575 43.71 56.13 19.17
CA ILE A 575 43.03 54.89 18.67
C ILE A 575 42.45 54.12 19.92
N ILE A 576 41.47 53.16 19.77
CA ILE A 576 41.26 51.89 20.59
C ILE A 576 40.64 51.96 22.03
N GLN A 577 39.93 50.99 22.69
CA GLN A 577 39.32 49.63 22.47
C GLN A 577 38.37 49.19 23.64
N LEU A 578 37.48 48.22 23.34
CA LEU A 578 37.00 46.98 24.02
C LEU A 578 36.75 46.85 25.55
N ASN A 579 35.63 46.19 25.90
CA ASN A 579 35.58 44.95 26.73
C ASN A 579 34.13 44.45 26.91
N THR A 580 33.86 43.16 26.65
CA THR A 580 32.94 42.31 27.46
C THR A 580 32.97 40.86 26.96
N SER A 581 33.57 39.95 27.73
CA SER A 581 33.61 38.50 27.51
C SER A 581 33.03 37.78 28.72
N LYS A 582 31.70 37.54 28.68
CA LYS A 582 31.00 36.67 29.64
C LYS A 582 29.63 36.16 29.18
N GLU A 583 29.16 36.51 27.98
CA GLU A 583 27.88 36.04 27.41
C GLU A 583 28.06 34.94 26.34
N GLU A 584 29.29 34.61 25.92
CA GLU A 584 29.57 33.72 24.78
C GLU A 584 29.32 32.21 25.06
N GLU A 585 29.30 31.77 26.33
CA GLU A 585 29.27 30.34 26.69
C GLU A 585 27.94 29.64 26.33
N ASP A 586 26.82 30.36 26.34
CA ASP A 586 25.49 29.82 25.96
C ASP A 586 25.15 30.04 24.48
N GLU A 587 25.83 30.98 23.81
CA GLU A 587 25.57 31.30 22.40
C GLU A 587 26.18 30.26 21.45
N GLU A 588 27.39 29.74 21.73
CA GLU A 588 28.05 28.79 20.81
C GLU A 588 27.35 27.42 20.79
N LEU A 589 26.81 26.95 21.92
CA LEU A 589 26.02 25.71 21.99
C LEU A 589 24.68 25.86 21.25
N ASN A 590 23.98 26.99 21.44
CA ASN A 590 22.76 27.31 20.68
C ASN A 590 23.05 27.50 19.19
N ARG A 591 24.26 27.97 18.84
CA ARG A 591 24.71 28.05 17.45
C ARG A 591 24.89 26.67 16.83
N LEU A 592 25.18 25.60 17.56
CA LEU A 592 25.41 24.26 17.01
C LEU A 592 24.11 23.48 16.69
N ILE A 593 23.00 23.81 17.34
CA ILE A 593 21.71 23.09 17.26
C ILE A 593 20.68 23.92 16.46
N GLY A 594 19.74 23.28 15.76
CA GLY A 594 18.63 23.94 15.07
C GLY A 594 18.73 23.99 13.54
N ASP A 595 17.71 24.56 12.91
CA ASP A 595 17.53 24.74 11.47
C ASP A 595 18.18 26.02 10.93
N ALA A 596 18.45 26.98 11.80
CA ALA A 596 19.22 28.19 11.54
C ALA A 596 20.18 28.48 12.70
N PHE A 597 21.24 29.25 12.44
CA PHE A 597 22.13 29.73 13.49
C PHE A 597 22.31 31.24 13.41
N GLU A 598 22.50 31.87 14.57
CA GLU A 598 22.79 33.30 14.67
C GLU A 598 24.25 33.58 14.28
N VAL A 599 24.46 34.59 13.44
CA VAL A 599 25.78 35.11 13.08
C VAL A 599 26.08 36.25 14.02
N SER A 600 27.16 36.11 14.80
CA SER A 600 27.67 37.19 15.65
C SER A 600 27.97 38.42 14.79
N ASN A 601 27.51 39.58 15.27
CA ASN A 601 27.66 40.87 14.60
C ASN A 601 28.90 41.64 15.09
N GLU A 602 29.94 40.96 15.56
CA GLU A 602 31.17 41.58 16.05
C GLU A 602 32.08 42.14 14.92
N CYS A 603 32.88 43.14 15.29
CA CYS A 603 33.90 43.78 14.45
C CYS A 603 35.14 42.89 14.26
N TYR A 604 35.08 41.86 13.43
CA TYR A 604 36.27 41.04 13.11
C TYR A 604 36.46 40.75 11.61
N TRP A 605 35.65 41.36 10.74
CA TRP A 605 35.74 41.11 9.30
C TRP A 605 36.70 42.09 8.62
N MET A 606 37.60 41.56 7.78
CA MET A 606 38.56 42.34 7.01
C MET A 606 38.31 42.14 5.52
N ILE A 607 38.41 43.22 4.73
CA ILE A 607 38.17 43.20 3.29
C ILE A 607 39.44 43.69 2.59
N GLN A 608 39.96 42.89 1.67
CA GLN A 608 41.09 43.23 0.83
C GLN A 608 40.62 43.35 -0.61
N ARG A 609 40.80 44.53 -1.20
CA ARG A 609 40.52 44.79 -2.61
C ARG A 609 41.83 44.75 -3.39
N ASP A 610 41.76 44.35 -4.66
CA ASP A 610 42.95 44.29 -5.53
C ASP A 610 43.62 45.67 -5.62
N GLY A 611 44.84 45.78 -5.08
CA GLY A 611 45.65 47.00 -5.09
C GLY A 611 45.47 47.95 -3.91
N GLU A 612 44.57 47.64 -2.96
CA GLU A 612 44.36 48.43 -1.73
C GLU A 612 44.87 47.70 -0.48
N GLU A 613 45.23 48.47 0.55
CA GLU A 613 45.52 47.90 1.86
C GLU A 613 44.25 47.26 2.47
N PRO A 614 44.39 46.20 3.30
CA PRO A 614 43.24 45.56 3.92
C PRO A 614 42.46 46.54 4.79
N SER A 615 41.17 46.70 4.51
CA SER A 615 40.26 47.58 5.23
C SER A 615 39.43 46.80 6.26
N GLY A 616 39.25 47.37 7.45
CA GLY A 616 38.50 46.78 8.57
C GLY A 616 39.12 47.15 9.93
N PRO A 617 38.60 46.62 11.05
CA PRO A 617 37.60 45.55 11.14
C PRO A 617 36.14 46.06 11.00
N TYR A 618 35.33 45.30 10.25
CA TYR A 618 33.92 45.56 10.01
C TYR A 618 33.02 44.60 10.80
N ASN A 619 31.79 45.04 11.09
CA ASN A 619 30.71 44.22 11.61
C ASN A 619 30.09 43.35 10.51
N PHE A 620 29.46 42.23 10.89
CA PHE A 620 28.78 41.38 9.92
C PHE A 620 27.67 42.13 9.16
N SER A 621 26.95 43.02 9.83
CA SER A 621 25.93 43.89 9.23
C SER A 621 26.50 44.72 8.08
N GLU A 622 27.66 45.33 8.28
CA GLU A 622 28.33 46.17 7.29
C GLU A 622 28.79 45.35 6.09
N VAL A 623 29.42 44.21 6.32
CA VAL A 623 29.83 43.30 5.24
C VAL A 623 28.62 42.75 4.48
N TYR A 624 27.54 42.42 5.18
CA TYR A 624 26.30 41.95 4.55
C TYR A 624 25.62 43.05 3.73
N HIS A 625 25.66 44.30 4.19
CA HIS A 625 25.20 45.45 3.40
C HIS A 625 26.09 45.69 2.18
N MET A 626 27.42 45.61 2.31
CA MET A 626 28.35 45.68 1.18
C MET A 626 28.08 44.56 0.16
N LYS A 627 27.72 43.35 0.62
CA LYS A 627 27.26 42.26 -0.26
C LYS A 627 26.00 42.64 -1.02
N ILE A 628 24.96 43.13 -0.33
CA ILE A 628 23.68 43.52 -0.94
C ILE A 628 23.88 44.66 -1.95
N ASN A 629 24.79 45.58 -1.65
CA ASN A 629 25.13 46.72 -2.49
C ASN A 629 26.02 46.33 -3.69
N GLY A 630 26.49 45.08 -3.78
CA GLY A 630 27.34 44.60 -4.87
C GLY A 630 28.82 45.03 -4.77
N GLU A 631 29.26 45.48 -3.60
CA GLU A 631 30.62 45.98 -3.36
C GLU A 631 31.66 44.86 -3.17
N LEU A 632 31.23 43.58 -3.14
CA LEU A 632 32.06 42.40 -2.83
C LEU A 632 32.26 41.46 -4.04
N ASP A 633 32.08 41.95 -5.27
CA ASP A 633 31.77 41.07 -6.41
C ASP A 633 32.97 40.64 -7.26
N VAL A 634 34.00 41.46 -7.47
CA VAL A 634 35.17 41.10 -8.32
C VAL A 634 36.47 41.61 -7.69
N GLY A 635 37.45 40.72 -7.49
CA GLY A 635 38.78 41.07 -6.95
C GLY A 635 38.81 41.35 -5.44
N VAL A 636 37.70 41.09 -4.74
CA VAL A 636 37.58 41.34 -3.30
C VAL A 636 37.73 40.03 -2.54
N LYS A 637 38.74 39.97 -1.66
CA LYS A 637 38.93 38.87 -0.71
C LYS A 637 38.54 39.31 0.68
N ILE A 638 37.86 38.44 1.40
CA ILE A 638 37.30 38.71 2.71
C ILE A 638 37.92 37.72 3.70
N LYS A 639 38.27 38.23 4.88
CA LYS A 639 38.86 37.47 5.98
C LYS A 639 38.01 37.63 7.23
N LYS A 640 37.82 36.54 7.97
CA LYS A 640 37.06 36.48 9.21
C LYS A 640 38.00 36.23 10.38
N GLY A 641 38.24 37.22 11.24
CA GLY A 641 39.15 37.07 12.38
C GLY A 641 40.54 36.61 11.96
N ASN A 642 40.96 35.41 12.35
CA ASN A 642 42.27 34.83 12.02
C ASN A 642 42.30 34.02 10.71
N ASP A 643 41.19 33.91 9.98
CA ASP A 643 41.09 33.09 8.77
C ASP A 643 41.96 33.61 7.61
N LEU A 644 42.12 32.76 6.59
CA LEU A 644 42.69 33.17 5.30
C LEU A 644 41.69 34.00 4.49
N TYR A 645 42.22 34.89 3.65
CA TYR A 645 41.43 35.69 2.70
C TYR A 645 40.80 34.80 1.63
N LYS A 646 39.46 34.80 1.57
CA LYS A 646 38.64 33.97 0.66
C LYS A 646 37.70 34.84 -0.18
N ALA A 647 37.24 34.34 -1.32
CA ALA A 647 36.23 35.04 -2.10
C ALA A 647 34.87 35.00 -1.38
N LYS A 648 33.97 35.96 -1.66
CA LYS A 648 32.63 36.00 -1.04
C LYS A 648 31.82 34.71 -1.22
N ALA A 649 32.05 33.97 -2.31
CA ALA A 649 31.35 32.72 -2.62
C ALA A 649 31.80 31.56 -1.72
N ASP A 650 33.05 31.61 -1.25
CA ASP A 650 33.66 30.57 -0.41
C ASP A 650 33.39 30.79 1.09
N ILE A 651 32.77 31.91 1.45
CA ILE A 651 32.35 32.23 2.81
C ILE A 651 30.88 31.88 2.95
N PHE A 652 30.60 30.84 3.74
CA PHE A 652 29.25 30.32 3.92
C PHE A 652 28.25 31.39 4.38
N GLU A 653 28.66 32.25 5.31
CA GLU A 653 27.81 33.31 5.85
C GLU A 653 27.41 34.36 4.80
N LEU A 654 28.19 34.48 3.72
CA LEU A 654 27.98 35.44 2.64
C LEU A 654 27.46 34.78 1.36
N SER A 655 27.48 33.45 1.23
CA SER A 655 26.93 32.76 0.05
C SER A 655 25.46 32.39 0.20
N VAL A 656 24.96 32.30 1.44
CA VAL A 656 23.57 31.89 1.76
C VAL A 656 22.69 33.13 2.08
N PRO A 657 21.38 33.11 1.78
CA PRO A 657 20.45 34.16 2.22
C PRO A 657 20.32 34.22 3.74
N VAL A 658 20.44 35.43 4.30
CA VAL A 658 20.37 35.70 5.74
C VAL A 658 18.99 36.25 6.10
N SER A 659 18.35 35.66 7.11
CA SER A 659 17.11 36.15 7.72
C SER A 659 17.41 37.04 8.92
N THR A 660 16.82 38.22 8.99
CA THR A 660 17.03 39.18 10.08
C THR A 660 15.84 39.18 11.05
N HIS A 661 16.10 39.15 12.36
CA HIS A 661 15.08 39.38 13.40
C HIS A 661 15.53 40.52 14.32
N GLY A 662 14.59 41.37 14.74
CA GLY A 662 14.86 42.57 15.55
C GLY A 662 14.73 43.88 14.75
N SER A 663 14.85 45.01 15.45
CA SER A 663 14.83 46.36 14.85
C SER A 663 15.82 47.29 15.55
N GLY A 664 16.43 48.22 14.80
CA GLY A 664 17.42 49.18 15.33
C GLY A 664 18.82 48.58 15.49
N GLU A 665 19.48 48.83 16.61
CA GLU A 665 20.83 48.33 16.91
C GLU A 665 20.87 46.84 17.30
N ASN A 666 19.70 46.23 17.59
CA ASN A 666 19.55 44.82 17.98
C ASN A 666 19.09 43.93 16.81
N ILE A 667 19.63 44.15 15.61
CA ILE A 667 19.35 43.27 14.46
C ILE A 667 20.21 42.01 14.61
N ARG A 668 19.54 40.87 14.77
CA ARG A 668 20.16 39.56 14.80
C ARG A 668 20.06 38.90 13.43
N TYR A 669 21.15 38.31 12.98
CA TYR A 669 21.28 37.73 11.64
C TYR A 669 21.28 36.21 11.73
N PHE A 670 20.32 35.56 11.09
CA PHE A 670 20.14 34.11 11.11
C PHE A 670 20.36 33.49 9.74
N ILE A 671 21.13 32.41 9.66
CA ILE A 671 21.40 31.68 8.41
C ILE A 671 20.77 30.30 8.48
N LYS A 672 19.93 29.97 7.49
CA LYS A 672 19.32 28.65 7.36
C LYS A 672 20.34 27.60 6.90
N ARG A 673 20.29 26.44 7.54
CA ARG A 673 21.13 25.28 7.23
C ARG A 673 20.49 24.43 6.14
N SER A 674 21.32 23.72 5.37
CA SER A 674 20.86 22.73 4.39
C SER A 674 20.24 21.48 5.05
N SER A 675 20.67 21.15 6.26
CA SER A 675 20.12 20.09 7.09
C SER A 675 20.00 20.54 8.54
N MET A 676 18.91 20.17 9.20
CA MET A 676 18.68 20.48 10.60
C MET A 676 19.65 19.69 11.48
N ARG A 677 20.28 20.37 12.45
CA ARG A 677 21.12 19.71 13.46
C ARG A 677 20.35 19.54 14.75
N VAL A 678 20.37 18.34 15.31
CA VAL A 678 19.77 18.03 16.61
C VAL A 678 20.86 17.73 17.64
N PRO A 679 20.60 17.94 18.94
CA PRO A 679 21.52 17.53 19.98
C PRO A 679 21.68 16.01 19.98
N PHE A 680 22.92 15.54 20.04
CA PHE A 680 23.24 14.13 20.06
C PHE A 680 24.53 13.94 20.85
N TYR A 681 24.43 13.40 22.07
CA TYR A 681 25.49 13.39 23.09
C TYR A 681 26.15 12.01 23.26
N GLU A 682 26.50 11.36 22.15
CA GLU A 682 27.14 10.05 22.18
C GLU A 682 28.64 10.12 21.93
N MET A 683 29.37 9.17 22.50
CA MET A 683 30.80 9.06 22.27
C MET A 683 31.07 8.45 20.90
N ILE A 684 31.79 9.19 20.05
CA ILE A 684 32.17 8.77 18.71
C ILE A 684 33.69 8.71 18.62
N THR A 685 34.20 7.72 17.90
CA THR A 685 35.64 7.61 17.62
C THR A 685 35.92 8.13 16.21
N PHE A 686 36.86 9.05 16.09
CA PHE A 686 37.38 9.58 14.82
C PHE A 686 38.81 9.09 14.60
N GLU A 687 39.02 8.34 13.53
CA GLU A 687 40.32 7.81 13.14
C GLU A 687 40.89 8.62 11.96
N ILE A 688 42.06 9.21 12.15
CA ILE A 688 42.79 9.93 11.10
C ILE A 688 44.28 9.59 11.19
N ASN A 689 44.93 9.33 10.05
CA ASN A 689 46.35 8.93 9.99
C ASN A 689 46.74 7.69 10.84
N GLY A 690 45.77 6.86 11.23
CA GLY A 690 46.01 5.69 12.09
C GLY A 690 45.98 5.98 13.59
N GLU A 691 45.66 7.22 13.99
CA GLU A 691 45.39 7.60 15.38
C GLU A 691 43.89 7.73 15.64
N GLU A 692 43.44 7.21 16.79
CA GLU A 692 42.03 7.24 17.21
C GLU A 692 41.78 8.33 18.25
N TYR A 693 40.86 9.24 17.94
CA TYR A 693 40.42 10.30 18.81
C TYR A 693 38.98 10.05 19.25
N LYS A 694 38.75 9.95 20.55
CA LYS A 694 37.41 9.77 21.13
C LYS A 694 36.87 11.10 21.61
N GLY A 695 35.68 11.45 21.15
CA GLY A 695 34.99 12.69 21.50
C GLY A 695 33.50 12.48 21.74
N TYR A 696 32.86 13.47 22.34
CA TYR A 696 31.40 13.50 22.41
C TYR A 696 30.87 14.21 21.18
N CYS A 697 29.99 13.55 20.43
CA CYS A 697 29.15 14.27 19.50
C CYS A 697 28.32 15.27 20.32
N THR A 698 28.14 16.48 19.82
CA THR A 698 27.23 17.46 20.46
C THR A 698 26.10 17.85 19.53
N SER A 699 26.32 17.77 18.22
CA SER A 699 25.30 18.00 17.21
C SER A 699 25.40 16.99 16.07
N LEU A 700 24.26 16.49 15.62
CA LEU A 700 24.11 15.53 14.53
C LEU A 700 23.11 16.04 13.49
N SER A 701 23.45 15.94 12.21
CA SER A 701 22.51 16.05 11.10
C SER A 701 22.75 14.96 10.05
N VAL A 702 21.87 14.89 9.06
CA VAL A 702 22.03 14.02 7.88
C VAL A 702 23.33 14.33 7.12
N GLY A 703 23.86 15.55 7.22
CA GLY A 703 25.06 15.98 6.48
C GLY A 703 26.37 15.94 7.26
N GLY A 704 26.34 15.76 8.58
CA GLY A 704 27.57 15.77 9.38
C GLY A 704 27.34 15.87 10.89
N ILE A 705 28.44 15.99 11.63
CA ILE A 705 28.46 16.08 13.09
C ILE A 705 29.40 17.17 13.58
N PHE A 706 29.22 17.57 14.84
CA PHE A 706 30.26 18.26 15.60
C PHE A 706 30.74 17.34 16.72
N LEU A 707 32.05 17.11 16.77
CA LEU A 707 32.70 16.24 17.74
C LEU A 707 33.53 17.09 18.70
N GLU A 708 33.11 17.16 19.96
CA GLU A 708 33.83 17.79 21.05
C GLU A 708 34.97 16.88 21.53
N LEU A 709 36.18 17.43 21.59
CA LEU A 709 37.41 16.73 21.91
C LEU A 709 38.11 17.39 23.11
N ASN A 710 38.66 16.58 24.00
CA ASN A 710 39.39 17.07 25.17
C ASN A 710 40.65 17.87 24.78
N LYS A 711 41.27 17.51 23.65
CA LYS A 711 42.45 18.17 23.07
C LYS A 711 42.34 18.15 21.55
N LEU A 712 42.73 19.26 20.93
CA LEU A 712 42.91 19.32 19.48
C LEU A 712 44.37 18.98 19.20
N ASP A 713 44.57 18.04 18.28
CA ASP A 713 45.88 17.63 17.80
C ASP A 713 46.31 18.52 16.62
N GLU A 714 47.62 18.68 16.42
CA GLU A 714 48.18 19.45 15.29
C GLU A 714 47.86 18.79 13.94
N ASP A 715 47.53 17.50 13.98
CA ASP A 715 47.15 16.72 12.82
C ASP A 715 45.78 17.09 12.24
N PHE A 716 44.93 17.79 12.99
CA PHE A 716 43.66 18.28 12.48
C PHE A 716 43.87 19.49 11.57
N ALA A 717 43.62 19.30 10.27
CA ALA A 717 43.59 20.38 9.30
C ALA A 717 42.28 20.34 8.50
N VAL A 718 41.80 21.53 8.12
CA VAL A 718 40.61 21.67 7.27
C VAL A 718 40.82 20.88 5.97
N ASP A 719 39.75 20.23 5.52
CA ASP A 719 39.65 19.34 4.36
C ASP A 719 40.35 17.98 4.45
N LYS A 720 41.02 17.63 5.56
CA LYS A 720 41.47 16.25 5.78
C LYS A 720 40.29 15.30 6.02
N LYS A 721 40.45 14.04 5.56
CA LYS A 721 39.44 12.97 5.70
C LYS A 721 39.87 11.96 6.77
N GLY A 722 38.91 11.49 7.54
CA GLY A 722 39.09 10.40 8.51
C GLY A 722 37.86 9.48 8.54
N ARG A 723 37.95 8.39 9.29
CA ARG A 723 36.83 7.48 9.51
C ARG A 723 36.16 7.80 10.84
N LEU A 724 34.84 7.82 10.84
CA LEU A 724 34.04 7.90 12.05
C LEU A 724 33.47 6.54 12.37
N LEU A 725 33.47 6.19 13.66
CA LEU A 725 32.90 4.97 14.20
C LEU A 725 31.83 5.34 15.22
N PHE A 726 30.58 5.09 14.87
CA PHE A 726 29.42 5.20 15.75
C PHE A 726 29.24 3.89 16.49
N SER A 727 29.29 3.94 17.82
CA SER A 727 28.99 2.78 18.67
C SER A 727 27.48 2.60 18.77
N ALA A 728 27.02 1.38 19.07
CA ALA A 728 25.60 1.12 19.30
C ALA A 728 25.14 1.86 20.57
N GLY A 729 24.04 2.62 20.47
CA GLY A 729 23.59 3.53 21.52
C GLY A 729 22.19 4.06 21.22
N ALA A 730 22.08 5.39 21.07
CA ALA A 730 20.87 6.11 20.69
C ALA A 730 20.54 5.97 19.20
N LEU A 731 21.51 5.53 18.39
CA LEU A 731 21.29 4.95 17.07
C LEU A 731 21.30 3.43 17.20
N ASP A 732 20.28 2.78 16.65
CA ASP A 732 20.00 1.34 16.83
C ASP A 732 21.14 0.46 16.30
N ASN A 733 21.80 0.90 15.23
CA ASN A 733 22.86 0.15 14.56
C ASN A 733 24.22 0.88 14.64
N PRO A 734 25.31 0.21 15.05
CA PRO A 734 26.65 0.77 14.92
C PRO A 734 27.04 0.81 13.44
N PHE A 735 27.66 1.90 13.01
CA PHE A 735 28.16 2.05 11.64
C PHE A 735 29.47 2.82 11.61
N HIS A 736 30.18 2.69 10.49
CA HIS A 736 31.35 3.49 10.18
C HIS A 736 31.10 4.30 8.91
N CYS A 737 31.63 5.51 8.85
CA CYS A 737 31.50 6.38 7.69
C CYS A 737 32.77 7.21 7.49
N VAL A 738 32.97 7.72 6.28
CA VAL A 738 34.09 8.63 5.99
C VAL A 738 33.61 10.06 6.15
N ALA A 739 34.35 10.87 6.89
CA ALA A 739 34.03 12.27 7.09
C ALA A 739 35.24 13.17 6.84
N GLN A 740 34.95 14.41 6.42
CA GLN A 740 35.93 15.45 6.14
C GLN A 740 35.83 16.57 7.19
N ILE A 741 36.97 17.00 7.72
CA ILE A 741 37.04 18.15 8.63
C ILE A 741 36.72 19.42 7.84
N LYS A 742 35.68 20.14 8.25
CA LYS A 742 35.27 21.41 7.63
C LYS A 742 35.51 22.61 8.51
N ASN A 743 35.49 22.42 9.83
CA ASN A 743 35.80 23.47 10.78
C ASN A 743 36.52 22.88 11.99
N ILE A 744 37.36 23.68 12.63
CA ILE A 744 38.05 23.36 13.89
C ILE A 744 37.72 24.51 14.83
N SER A 745 37.14 24.20 15.99
CA SER A 745 36.82 25.20 17.01
C SER A 745 37.80 25.08 18.17
N ASP A 746 38.63 26.10 18.34
CA ASP A 746 39.51 26.25 19.50
C ASP A 746 38.77 26.81 20.73
N SER A 747 37.60 27.44 20.53
CA SER A 747 36.69 27.93 21.57
C SER A 747 35.78 26.81 22.09
N ARG A 748 35.13 27.02 23.24
CA ARG A 748 34.26 26.00 23.85
C ARG A 748 32.87 25.98 23.18
N PRO A 749 32.35 24.83 22.74
CA PRO A 749 32.91 23.48 22.90
C PRO A 749 34.08 23.21 21.94
N LYS A 750 35.22 22.81 22.52
CA LYS A 750 36.47 22.61 21.78
C LYS A 750 36.37 21.35 20.95
N GLY A 751 36.54 21.43 19.63
CA GLY A 751 36.25 20.26 18.79
C GLY A 751 36.36 20.49 17.30
N ILE A 752 35.86 19.53 16.54
CA ILE A 752 35.93 19.51 15.09
C ILE A 752 34.53 19.33 14.47
N GLY A 753 34.25 20.15 13.46
CA GLY A 753 33.07 20.01 12.61
C GLY A 753 33.38 19.10 11.42
N LEU A 754 32.65 18.00 11.32
CA LEU A 754 32.86 16.93 10.35
C LEU A 754 31.67 16.84 9.39
N MET A 755 31.95 16.73 8.09
CA MET A 755 30.96 16.51 7.04
C MET A 755 31.06 15.09 6.51
N PHE A 756 29.93 14.38 6.39
CA PHE A 756 29.94 13.05 5.82
C PHE A 756 30.29 13.10 4.33
N VAL A 757 31.24 12.28 3.92
CA VAL A 757 31.66 12.10 2.52
C VAL A 757 31.05 10.83 1.95
N ASP A 758 31.05 9.77 2.75
CA ASP A 758 30.48 8.46 2.40
C ASP A 758 29.74 7.92 3.62
N LEU A 759 28.41 7.93 3.54
CA LEU A 759 27.49 7.51 4.60
C LEU A 759 26.64 6.35 4.08
N PRO A 760 26.63 5.19 4.77
CA PRO A 760 25.77 4.06 4.39
C PRO A 760 24.28 4.45 4.37
N GLU A 761 23.52 3.96 3.39
CA GLU A 761 22.08 4.28 3.26
C GLU A 761 21.29 3.95 4.54
N GLN A 762 21.54 2.79 5.15
CA GLN A 762 20.90 2.41 6.41
C GLN A 762 21.21 3.39 7.55
N ALA A 763 22.44 3.89 7.62
CA ALA A 763 22.83 4.88 8.63
C ALA A 763 22.17 6.24 8.37
N GLN A 764 21.96 6.60 7.09
CA GLN A 764 21.24 7.81 6.71
C GLN A 764 19.77 7.76 7.14
N GLU A 765 19.12 6.60 6.99
CA GLU A 765 17.76 6.36 7.47
C GLU A 765 17.68 6.43 9.00
N ASP A 766 18.60 5.76 9.71
CA ASP A 766 18.64 5.73 11.18
C ASP A 766 18.84 7.15 11.76
N ILE A 767 19.76 7.94 11.19
CA ILE A 767 19.96 9.36 11.57
C ILE A 767 18.71 10.19 11.28
N SER A 768 18.07 9.99 10.13
CA SER A 768 16.85 10.72 9.76
C SER A 768 15.69 10.39 10.70
N PHE A 769 15.56 9.12 11.09
CA PHE A 769 14.58 8.66 12.06
C PHE A 769 14.82 9.28 13.45
N TYR A 770 16.06 9.31 13.91
CA TYR A 770 16.43 9.97 15.16
C TYR A 770 16.05 11.46 15.17
N ILE A 771 16.39 12.20 14.10
CA ILE A 771 16.06 13.62 13.94
C ILE A 771 14.54 13.84 13.97
N ASN A 772 13.78 13.03 13.22
CA ASN A 772 12.32 13.15 13.17
C ASN A 772 11.67 12.84 14.53
N ASN A 773 12.17 11.83 15.25
CA ASN A 773 11.70 11.52 16.59
C ASN A 773 12.00 12.65 17.58
N TYR A 774 13.19 13.25 17.51
CA TYR A 774 13.54 14.41 18.33
C TYR A 774 12.60 15.59 18.06
N LEU A 775 12.29 15.87 16.79
CA LEU A 775 11.37 16.94 16.40
C LEU A 775 9.94 16.70 16.86
N ASN A 776 9.47 15.45 16.79
CA ASN A 776 8.13 15.10 17.25
C ASN A 776 8.02 15.22 18.78
N LYS A 777 9.06 14.81 19.52
CA LYS A 777 9.11 14.98 20.98
C LYS A 777 9.15 16.45 21.40
N THR A 778 9.94 17.29 20.72
CA THR A 778 10.01 18.73 21.02
C THR A 778 8.69 19.45 20.69
N LYS A 779 7.99 19.09 19.61
CA LYS A 779 6.66 19.63 19.28
C LYS A 779 5.54 19.22 20.24
N GLN A 780 5.68 18.10 20.95
CA GLN A 780 4.72 17.67 21.98
C GLN A 780 4.99 18.31 23.34
N ALA A 781 6.22 18.77 23.59
CA ALA A 781 6.64 19.42 24.83
C ALA A 781 6.45 20.95 24.82
N SER A 782 6.31 21.55 23.64
CA SER A 782 5.94 22.96 23.40
C SER A 782 4.45 23.12 23.19
#